data_AF-A0A9E4JDZ3-F1
#
_entry.id   AF-A0A9E4JDZ3-F1
#
_cell.length_a   1.000
_cell.length_b   1.000
_cell.length_c   1.000
_cell.angle_alpha   90.00
_cell.angle_beta   90.00
_cell.angle_gamma   90.00
#
_symmetry.space_group_name_H-M   'P 1'
#
loop_
_entity.id
_entity.type
_entity.pdbx_description
1 polymer ?
#
loop_
_entity_poly.entity_id
_entity_poly.type
_entity_poly.pdbx_seq_one_letter_code
_entity_poly.pdbx_strand_id
1 'polypeptide(L)'
;MRGLDTLSMLSRMALRNLRASRWKTLIVGGIIMGGAFLVVVGTSLLDSLDRSMSQSIIGSVAGHVQVYSAKSKDELTVMGSMDMEAADLDALDDFAKVRKTLMSVPNVKAVVPMGISGAIVTSGNTIDIELAKLRELVRQRQDGDLSAKTTQAYEAQKGHVRQIVQVLERDIANIKQLQDDSALPPEDEAAVHKAASAPFWAAFDETPLESLEFMENRLATLAADADMLFLRYMGTDPRVFSEAFDRMRIVDGQTIPPGKRGFLFSKYTYEEQVKLKTALRLDKIKKAIENRGATIATDPELARFVRENSSQVKELLLQLDQLETDVFRRKLQGLLESPETDVGKLLATFFDTNDETFPKRYAFFYEELAPSLDLYRVRIGDTLTIKAFTRSGYVQSVNLRVYGTFEFQGLEGSPQAGELNLMDMVSFRELYGFLTADRQKELDELKASVGARDVSREDAEDVLFGAPAEEASGGTVEASATGAVEAQAALAGLAGRLQRENMADRVYDPKNLEGGVVLNAAVILENAKEKDIERAIADIERVSQAQGVPLKAISWQKASGIIGQFVTLMRLVLYVAVLIIFVIALVIINNAMVMATLERVQEIGTLRAVGAQKRFILGMLLVEGLITGAVFGTLGVLLGAGLVAAVGWKGIPAFNDIATFFFSGPRFFPALATSNLVGALAIVFLVSLLSSLYPAYLAMRVTPRQAMQAEE
;
A
#
# COMPACT_ATOMS: atom_id res chain seq x y z
N MET A 1 -34.79 25.80 50.35
CA MET A 1 -33.68 26.03 51.31
C MET A 1 -33.23 24.76 52.04
N ARG A 2 -34.11 23.92 52.61
CA ARG A 2 -33.70 22.70 53.37
C ARG A 2 -32.78 21.69 52.66
N GLY A 3 -32.85 21.54 51.33
CA GLY A 3 -32.03 20.56 50.59
C GLY A 3 -30.54 20.94 50.43
N LEU A 4 -30.23 22.24 50.32
CA LEU A 4 -28.86 22.73 50.16
C LEU A 4 -28.08 22.63 51.48
N ASP A 5 -28.74 22.89 52.60
CA ASP A 5 -28.16 22.77 53.94
C ASP A 5 -27.82 21.30 54.28
N THR A 6 -28.71 20.37 53.90
CA THR A 6 -28.44 18.93 54.07
C THR A 6 -27.28 18.45 53.21
N LEU A 7 -27.16 18.92 51.96
CA LEU A 7 -26.04 18.55 51.09
C LEU A 7 -24.71 19.11 51.64
N SER A 8 -24.69 20.37 52.07
CA SER A 8 -23.52 21.02 52.67
C SER A 8 -23.05 20.28 53.93
N MET A 9 -23.99 19.87 54.79
CA MET A 9 -23.69 19.10 55.99
C MET A 9 -23.10 17.72 55.65
N LEU A 10 -23.68 17.01 54.69
CA LEU A 10 -23.18 15.71 54.22
C LEU A 10 -21.76 15.83 53.64
N SER A 11 -21.50 16.86 52.81
CA SER A 11 -20.18 17.10 52.22
C SER A 11 -19.12 17.42 53.27
N ARG A 12 -19.44 18.24 54.29
CA ARG A 12 -18.49 18.55 55.38
C ARG A 12 -18.16 17.31 56.21
N MET A 13 -19.17 16.49 56.53
CA MET A 13 -18.96 15.24 57.25
C MET A 13 -18.13 14.24 56.43
N ALA A 14 -18.46 14.05 55.16
CA ALA A 14 -17.68 13.21 54.24
C ALA A 14 -16.21 13.68 54.12
N LEU A 15 -15.96 14.99 54.02
CA LEU A 15 -14.60 15.53 53.93
C LEU A 15 -13.78 15.30 55.21
N ARG A 16 -14.41 15.45 56.39
CA ARG A 16 -13.80 15.12 57.68
C ARG A 16 -13.43 13.64 57.74
N ASN A 17 -14.36 12.78 57.32
CA ASN A 17 -14.21 11.34 57.27
C ASN A 17 -13.04 10.92 56.36
N LEU A 18 -12.94 11.47 55.15
CA LEU A 18 -11.83 11.18 54.23
C LEU A 18 -10.46 11.57 54.81
N ARG A 19 -10.38 12.70 55.52
CA ARG A 19 -9.13 13.13 56.17
C ARG A 19 -8.70 12.21 57.31
N ALA A 20 -9.67 11.69 58.07
CA ALA A 20 -9.39 10.74 59.15
C ALA A 20 -8.82 9.42 58.60
N SER A 21 -9.26 8.95 57.43
CA SER A 21 -8.79 7.74 56.75
C SER A 21 -7.78 7.99 55.61
N ARG A 22 -6.93 9.02 55.75
CA ARG A 22 -6.06 9.54 54.67
C ARG A 22 -5.32 8.49 53.84
N TRP A 23 -4.74 7.46 54.46
CA TRP A 23 -3.97 6.43 53.73
C TRP A 23 -4.85 5.53 52.86
N LYS A 24 -6.03 5.15 53.34
CA LYS A 24 -6.98 4.31 52.58
C LYS A 24 -7.59 5.12 51.43
N THR A 25 -7.94 6.37 51.72
CA THR A 25 -8.41 7.32 50.70
C THR A 25 -7.36 7.55 49.61
N LEU A 26 -6.06 7.60 49.95
CA LEU A 26 -4.98 7.69 48.96
C LEU A 26 -4.83 6.43 48.11
N ILE A 27 -4.97 5.23 48.69
CA ILE A 27 -4.90 3.97 47.93
C ILE A 27 -6.08 3.88 46.95
N VAL A 28 -7.31 4.08 47.45
CA VAL A 28 -8.55 4.10 46.65
C VAL A 28 -8.49 5.18 45.57
N GLY A 29 -8.08 6.39 45.96
CA GLY A 29 -7.91 7.51 45.05
C GLY A 29 -6.84 7.26 43.99
N GLY A 30 -5.71 6.65 44.34
CA GLY A 30 -4.65 6.30 43.41
C GLY A 30 -5.11 5.33 42.31
N ILE A 31 -5.92 4.33 42.66
CA ILE A 31 -6.50 3.39 41.68
C ILE A 31 -7.47 4.11 40.74
N ILE A 32 -8.36 4.95 41.28
CA ILE A 32 -9.29 5.75 40.48
C ILE A 32 -8.53 6.68 39.54
N MET A 33 -7.51 7.37 40.05
CA MET A 33 -6.65 8.27 39.28
C MET A 33 -5.92 7.54 38.16
N GLY A 34 -5.31 6.38 38.44
CA GLY A 34 -4.62 5.56 37.45
C GLY A 34 -5.56 5.01 36.37
N GLY A 35 -6.75 4.56 36.75
CA GLY A 35 -7.78 4.13 35.81
C GLY A 35 -8.26 5.26 34.89
N ALA A 36 -8.56 6.44 35.46
CA ALA A 36 -8.95 7.61 34.70
C ALA A 36 -7.86 8.07 33.73
N PHE A 37 -6.61 8.11 34.20
CA PHE A 37 -5.43 8.40 33.40
C PHE A 37 -5.32 7.45 32.20
N LEU A 38 -5.39 6.13 32.44
CA LEU A 38 -5.28 5.13 31.39
C LEU A 38 -6.41 5.24 30.36
N VAL A 39 -7.65 5.47 30.81
CA VAL A 39 -8.79 5.65 29.90
C VAL A 39 -8.58 6.87 29.00
N VAL A 40 -8.17 8.02 29.55
CA VAL A 40 -7.93 9.23 28.76
C VAL A 40 -6.81 9.03 27.76
N VAL A 41 -5.67 8.48 28.20
CA VAL A 41 -4.52 8.24 27.31
C VAL A 41 -4.88 7.22 26.23
N GLY A 42 -5.44 6.08 26.60
CA GLY A 42 -5.79 5.00 25.69
C GLY A 42 -6.81 5.43 24.64
N THR A 43 -7.93 6.04 25.06
CA THR A 43 -8.97 6.48 24.11
C THR A 43 -8.48 7.61 23.20
N SER A 44 -7.70 8.56 23.72
CA SER A 44 -7.14 9.65 22.90
C SER A 44 -6.12 9.17 21.89
N LEU A 45 -5.27 8.19 22.25
CA LEU A 45 -4.35 7.57 21.31
C LEU A 45 -5.11 6.82 20.21
N LEU A 46 -6.12 6.01 20.57
CA LEU A 46 -6.89 5.28 19.57
C LEU A 46 -7.71 6.18 18.63
N ASP A 47 -8.38 7.21 19.15
CA ASP A 47 -9.14 8.13 18.30
C ASP A 47 -8.23 9.01 17.43
N SER A 48 -7.00 9.29 17.90
CA SER A 48 -6.00 9.97 17.06
C SER A 48 -5.45 9.04 15.98
N LEU A 49 -5.23 7.77 16.31
CA LEU A 49 -4.81 6.75 15.35
C LEU A 49 -5.88 6.52 14.28
N ASP A 50 -7.15 6.41 14.68
CA ASP A 50 -8.28 6.31 13.77
C ASP A 50 -8.36 7.50 12.81
N ARG A 51 -8.21 8.72 13.32
CA ARG A 51 -8.16 9.94 12.49
C ARG A 51 -6.96 9.95 11.53
N SER A 52 -5.77 9.60 12.01
CA SER A 52 -4.58 9.49 11.16
C SER A 52 -4.80 8.45 10.06
N MET A 53 -5.25 7.25 10.41
CA MET A 53 -5.54 6.22 9.41
C MET A 53 -6.61 6.65 8.42
N SER A 54 -7.68 7.28 8.89
CA SER A 54 -8.72 7.86 8.05
C SER A 54 -8.11 8.84 7.04
N GLN A 55 -7.25 9.76 7.48
CA GLN A 55 -6.55 10.69 6.59
C GLN A 55 -5.62 9.99 5.58
N SER A 56 -4.93 8.92 5.98
CA SER A 56 -4.09 8.14 5.07
C SER A 56 -4.90 7.41 4.02
N ILE A 57 -5.96 6.72 4.44
CA ILE A 57 -6.76 5.84 3.60
C ILE A 57 -7.67 6.64 2.67
N ILE A 58 -8.42 7.60 3.22
CA ILE A 58 -9.35 8.44 2.46
C ILE A 58 -8.59 9.30 1.47
N GLY A 59 -7.47 9.90 1.88
CA GLY A 59 -6.68 10.82 1.06
C GLY A 59 -5.76 10.15 0.03
N SER A 60 -5.61 8.82 0.04
CA SER A 60 -4.76 8.10 -0.93
C SER A 60 -5.55 7.32 -1.98
N VAL A 61 -6.42 6.40 -1.56
CA VAL A 61 -7.01 5.42 -2.50
C VAL A 61 -8.49 5.14 -2.26
N ALA A 62 -8.96 5.16 -1.01
CA ALA A 62 -10.31 4.66 -0.72
C ALA A 62 -11.42 5.72 -0.88
N GLY A 63 -11.13 7.00 -0.69
CA GLY A 63 -12.20 7.99 -0.51
C GLY A 63 -13.02 7.70 0.75
N HIS A 64 -14.15 8.39 0.92
CA HIS A 64 -14.96 8.26 2.15
C HIS A 64 -15.84 7.01 2.13
N VAL A 65 -16.41 6.71 0.96
CA VAL A 65 -17.27 5.55 0.71
C VAL A 65 -16.81 4.89 -0.59
N GLN A 66 -16.83 3.57 -0.62
CA GLN A 66 -16.60 2.77 -1.82
C GLN A 66 -17.90 2.13 -2.24
N VAL A 67 -18.17 2.14 -3.54
CA VAL A 67 -19.38 1.54 -4.12
C VAL A 67 -19.02 0.54 -5.20
N TYR A 68 -19.75 -0.57 -5.24
CA TYR A 68 -19.55 -1.64 -6.22
C TYR A 68 -20.88 -2.35 -6.49
N SER A 69 -20.90 -3.22 -7.50
CA SER A 69 -22.12 -3.93 -7.90
C SER A 69 -22.70 -4.75 -6.75
N ALA A 70 -24.02 -4.66 -6.51
CA ALA A 70 -24.67 -5.51 -5.51
C ALA A 70 -24.62 -7.00 -5.87
N LYS A 71 -24.37 -7.33 -7.14
CA LYS A 71 -24.23 -8.69 -7.66
C LYS A 71 -22.85 -9.32 -7.38
N SER A 72 -21.88 -8.53 -6.93
CA SER A 72 -20.55 -9.05 -6.56
C SER A 72 -20.64 -10.11 -5.47
N LYS A 73 -19.89 -11.20 -5.67
CA LYS A 73 -19.81 -12.32 -4.71
C LYS A 73 -18.94 -11.95 -3.52
N ASP A 74 -17.81 -11.30 -3.80
CA ASP A 74 -16.83 -10.92 -2.80
C ASP A 74 -17.05 -9.49 -2.30
N GLU A 75 -16.58 -9.22 -1.08
CA GLU A 75 -16.52 -7.86 -0.56
C GLU A 75 -15.31 -7.13 -1.15
N LEU A 76 -15.53 -5.89 -1.59
CA LEU A 76 -14.47 -5.04 -2.12
C LEU A 76 -13.43 -4.71 -1.03
N THR A 77 -12.15 -4.99 -1.34
CA THR A 77 -11.00 -4.48 -0.58
C THR A 77 -10.08 -3.68 -1.51
N VAL A 78 -9.78 -2.44 -1.13
CA VAL A 78 -9.00 -1.49 -1.94
C VAL A 78 -7.51 -1.61 -1.63
N MET A 79 -7.17 -1.92 -0.37
CA MET A 79 -5.79 -2.14 0.08
C MET A 79 -5.33 -3.60 -0.06
N GLY A 80 -6.22 -4.47 -0.56
CA GLY A 80 -5.93 -5.87 -0.90
C GLY A 80 -6.07 -6.83 0.28
N SER A 81 -6.23 -8.11 -0.05
CA SER A 81 -6.01 -9.27 0.81
C SER A 81 -4.55 -9.71 0.77
N MET A 82 -4.09 -10.54 1.71
CA MET A 82 -2.77 -11.17 1.61
C MET A 82 -2.63 -12.05 0.36
N ASP A 83 -3.75 -12.49 -0.21
CA ASP A 83 -3.80 -13.29 -1.42
C ASP A 83 -3.86 -12.40 -2.68
N MET A 84 -3.03 -12.76 -3.67
CA MET A 84 -2.96 -12.11 -4.99
C MET A 84 -4.24 -12.30 -5.85
N GLU A 85 -5.24 -13.04 -5.35
CA GLU A 85 -6.55 -13.14 -6.00
C GLU A 85 -7.33 -11.84 -5.80
N ALA A 86 -7.58 -11.13 -6.90
CA ALA A 86 -8.49 -10.00 -6.90
C ALA A 86 -9.91 -10.48 -6.55
N ALA A 87 -10.62 -9.75 -5.69
CA ALA A 87 -12.01 -10.02 -5.36
C ALA A 87 -12.87 -10.20 -6.64
N ASP A 88 -13.72 -11.24 -6.69
CA ASP A 88 -14.66 -11.50 -7.77
C ASP A 88 -15.82 -10.48 -7.73
N LEU A 89 -15.49 -9.25 -8.16
CA LEU A 89 -16.42 -8.14 -8.28
C LEU A 89 -17.12 -8.22 -9.63
N ASP A 90 -18.44 -8.06 -9.59
CA ASP A 90 -19.23 -7.88 -10.79
C ASP A 90 -19.08 -6.46 -11.34
N ALA A 91 -19.13 -6.35 -12.66
CA ALA A 91 -18.91 -5.11 -13.38
C ALA A 91 -20.08 -4.12 -13.18
N LEU A 92 -19.76 -2.84 -13.20
CA LEU A 92 -20.71 -1.73 -13.32
C LEU A 92 -20.75 -1.30 -14.79
N ASP A 93 -21.70 -1.83 -15.56
CA ASP A 93 -21.73 -1.72 -17.02
C ASP A 93 -21.86 -0.27 -17.56
N ASP A 94 -22.61 0.57 -16.85
CA ASP A 94 -22.85 1.97 -17.21
C ASP A 94 -22.42 2.90 -16.08
N PHE A 95 -21.13 3.22 -16.05
CA PHE A 95 -20.59 4.14 -15.04
C PHE A 95 -21.18 5.55 -15.14
N ALA A 96 -21.60 6.02 -16.31
CA ALA A 96 -22.20 7.35 -16.44
C ALA A 96 -23.53 7.43 -15.68
N LYS A 97 -24.38 6.39 -15.78
CA LYS A 97 -25.61 6.26 -15.00
C LYS A 97 -25.32 6.12 -13.50
N VAL A 98 -24.33 5.30 -13.13
CA VAL A 98 -23.88 5.14 -11.73
C VAL A 98 -23.44 6.49 -11.16
N ARG A 99 -22.55 7.21 -11.84
CA ARG A 99 -22.05 8.52 -11.44
C ARG A 99 -23.19 9.52 -11.26
N LYS A 100 -24.11 9.61 -12.22
CA LYS A 100 -25.29 10.49 -12.11
C LYS A 100 -26.16 10.15 -10.90
N THR A 101 -26.34 8.86 -10.62
CA THR A 101 -27.09 8.37 -9.46
C THR A 101 -26.41 8.80 -8.16
N LEU A 102 -25.10 8.59 -8.05
CA LEU A 102 -24.32 8.92 -6.85
C LEU A 102 -24.22 10.43 -6.61
N MET A 103 -24.02 11.23 -7.66
CA MET A 103 -23.99 12.69 -7.57
C MET A 103 -25.36 13.29 -7.20
N SER A 104 -26.45 12.53 -7.26
CA SER A 104 -27.77 12.97 -6.78
C SER A 104 -27.95 12.82 -5.27
N VAL A 105 -27.06 12.10 -4.60
CA VAL A 105 -27.05 11.94 -3.14
C VAL A 105 -26.50 13.22 -2.49
N PRO A 106 -27.17 13.77 -1.47
CA PRO A 106 -26.66 14.95 -0.76
C PRO A 106 -25.25 14.72 -0.19
N ASN A 107 -24.44 15.76 -0.15
CA ASN A 107 -23.05 15.76 0.36
C ASN A 107 -22.02 14.99 -0.48
N VAL A 108 -22.39 14.42 -1.63
CA VAL A 108 -21.41 13.84 -2.57
C VAL A 108 -20.71 14.93 -3.35
N LYS A 109 -19.39 15.09 -3.12
CA LYS A 109 -18.51 16.05 -3.80
C LYS A 109 -18.01 15.52 -5.13
N ALA A 110 -17.53 14.28 -5.15
CA ALA A 110 -16.92 13.66 -6.33
C ALA A 110 -17.13 12.14 -6.33
N VAL A 111 -17.11 11.56 -7.52
CA VAL A 111 -17.17 10.12 -7.75
C VAL A 111 -16.05 9.76 -8.70
N VAL A 112 -15.16 8.88 -8.27
CA VAL A 112 -13.95 8.49 -8.99
C VAL A 112 -14.09 7.04 -9.44
N PRO A 113 -14.08 6.74 -10.75
CA PRO A 113 -14.15 5.36 -11.25
C PRO A 113 -12.86 4.61 -10.93
N MET A 114 -12.97 3.33 -10.58
CA MET A 114 -11.83 2.52 -10.16
C MET A 114 -11.92 1.07 -10.66
N GLY A 115 -10.75 0.49 -10.85
CA GLY A 115 -10.54 -0.95 -10.96
C GLY A 115 -9.11 -1.27 -10.56
N ILE A 116 -8.94 -2.20 -9.62
CA ILE A 116 -7.62 -2.59 -9.11
C ILE A 116 -7.31 -4.01 -9.57
N SER A 117 -6.10 -4.22 -10.06
CA SER A 117 -5.62 -5.54 -10.45
C SER A 117 -4.09 -5.62 -10.32
N GLY A 118 -3.55 -6.81 -10.57
CA GLY A 118 -2.12 -7.10 -10.63
C GLY A 118 -1.68 -7.46 -12.04
N ALA A 119 -0.43 -7.15 -12.36
CA ALA A 119 0.23 -7.56 -13.59
C ALA A 119 1.63 -8.04 -13.28
N ILE A 120 2.12 -8.90 -14.17
CA ILE A 120 3.52 -9.29 -14.22
C ILE A 120 4.11 -8.59 -15.43
N VAL A 121 5.12 -7.77 -15.19
CA VAL A 121 5.86 -7.09 -16.23
C VAL A 121 7.25 -7.70 -16.28
N THR A 122 7.63 -8.19 -17.45
CA THR A 122 9.01 -8.59 -17.73
C THR A 122 9.72 -7.36 -18.27
N SER A 123 10.75 -6.84 -17.57
CA SER A 123 11.53 -5.69 -18.04
C SER A 123 12.42 -6.00 -19.26
N GLY A 124 12.34 -7.22 -19.82
CA GLY A 124 13.39 -7.77 -20.66
C GLY A 124 14.63 -8.08 -19.80
N ASN A 125 15.59 -8.79 -20.38
CA ASN A 125 16.93 -8.92 -19.79
C ASN A 125 17.87 -7.87 -20.42
N THR A 126 19.01 -7.61 -19.76
CA THR A 126 20.00 -6.62 -20.22
C THR A 126 20.52 -6.97 -21.61
N ILE A 127 20.70 -8.25 -21.91
CA ILE A 127 21.20 -8.73 -23.21
C ILE A 127 20.23 -8.35 -24.34
N ASP A 128 18.93 -8.57 -24.15
CA ASP A 128 17.86 -8.25 -25.11
C ASP A 128 17.85 -6.74 -25.42
N ILE A 129 18.00 -5.91 -24.39
CA ILE A 129 18.02 -4.45 -24.54
C ILE A 129 19.23 -4.03 -25.39
N GLU A 130 20.42 -4.57 -25.09
CA GLU A 130 21.65 -4.22 -25.81
C GLU A 130 21.67 -4.77 -27.25
N LEU A 131 21.08 -5.95 -27.48
CA LEU A 131 20.89 -6.52 -28.82
C LEU A 131 19.88 -5.71 -29.64
N ALA A 132 18.79 -5.24 -29.03
CA ALA A 132 17.81 -4.37 -29.68
C ALA A 132 18.41 -3.02 -30.10
N LYS A 133 19.23 -2.39 -29.23
CA LYS A 133 20.00 -1.18 -29.55
C LYS A 133 20.93 -1.42 -30.75
N LEU A 134 21.65 -2.55 -30.77
CA LEU A 134 22.53 -2.91 -31.89
C LEU A 134 21.75 -3.14 -33.19
N ARG A 135 20.59 -3.80 -33.11
CA ARG A 135 19.71 -4.03 -34.27
C ARG A 135 19.21 -2.74 -34.89
N GLU A 136 18.84 -1.77 -34.06
CA GLU A 136 18.39 -0.46 -34.54
C GLU A 136 19.52 0.29 -35.27
N LEU A 137 20.75 0.25 -34.73
CA LEU A 137 21.92 0.82 -35.40
C LEU A 137 22.27 0.09 -36.72
N VAL A 138 22.08 -1.24 -36.78
CA VAL A 138 22.21 -2.01 -38.03
C VAL A 138 21.18 -1.56 -39.07
N ARG A 139 19.91 -1.38 -38.67
CA ARG A 139 18.85 -0.91 -39.56
C ARG A 139 19.13 0.49 -40.08
N GLN A 140 19.50 1.43 -39.21
CA GLN A 140 19.86 2.80 -39.61
C GLN A 140 20.98 2.84 -40.64
N ARG A 141 22.01 1.99 -40.48
CA ARG A 141 23.10 1.87 -41.48
C ARG A 141 22.63 1.24 -42.79
N GLN A 142 21.74 0.24 -42.75
CA GLN A 142 21.15 -0.37 -43.95
C GLN A 142 20.22 0.60 -44.70
N ASP A 143 19.51 1.46 -43.97
CA ASP A 143 18.64 2.51 -44.50
C ASP A 143 19.43 3.74 -45.02
N GLY A 144 20.77 3.71 -44.91
CA GLY A 144 21.68 4.66 -45.54
C GLY A 144 22.28 5.74 -44.63
N ASP A 145 22.03 5.72 -43.32
CA ASP A 145 22.69 6.62 -42.36
C ASP A 145 24.12 6.14 -42.04
N LEU A 146 25.08 6.60 -42.84
CA LEU A 146 26.51 6.36 -42.67
C LEU A 146 27.22 7.55 -42.02
N SER A 147 26.51 8.35 -41.21
CA SER A 147 27.14 9.45 -40.50
C SER A 147 28.27 8.95 -39.58
N ALA A 148 29.28 9.79 -39.34
CA ALA A 148 30.37 9.46 -38.42
C ALA A 148 29.85 9.13 -37.01
N LYS A 149 28.75 9.76 -36.60
CA LYS A 149 28.08 9.51 -35.32
C LYS A 149 27.43 8.12 -35.26
N THR A 150 26.64 7.76 -36.27
CA THR A 150 25.96 6.44 -36.34
C THR A 150 26.97 5.30 -36.49
N THR A 151 28.05 5.53 -37.24
CA THR A 151 29.15 4.57 -37.37
C THR A 151 29.89 4.36 -36.04
N GLN A 152 30.21 5.45 -35.33
CA GLN A 152 30.85 5.36 -34.02
C GLN A 152 29.95 4.66 -32.99
N ALA A 153 28.66 5.00 -32.96
CA ALA A 153 27.69 4.36 -32.08
C ALA A 153 27.55 2.85 -32.37
N TYR A 154 27.52 2.47 -33.64
CA TYR A 154 27.50 1.07 -34.06
C TYR A 154 28.73 0.30 -33.57
N GLU A 155 29.95 0.81 -33.81
CA GLU A 155 31.17 0.10 -33.40
C GLU A 155 31.29 0.01 -31.87
N ALA A 156 30.90 1.06 -31.14
CA ALA A 156 30.85 1.04 -29.69
C ALA A 156 29.86 -0.01 -29.17
N GLN A 157 28.63 -0.02 -29.71
CA GLN A 157 27.59 -0.98 -29.31
C GLN A 157 27.97 -2.42 -29.66
N LYS A 158 28.55 -2.64 -30.84
CA LYS A 158 29.07 -3.94 -31.27
C LYS A 158 30.18 -4.44 -30.34
N GLY A 159 31.11 -3.55 -29.97
CA GLY A 159 32.15 -3.84 -28.98
C GLY A 159 31.58 -4.19 -27.60
N HIS A 160 30.55 -3.46 -27.18
CA HIS A 160 29.86 -3.71 -25.91
C HIS A 160 29.17 -5.08 -25.89
N VAL A 161 28.42 -5.44 -26.94
CA VAL A 161 27.80 -6.77 -27.06
C VAL A 161 28.86 -7.88 -27.05
N ARG A 162 30.03 -7.67 -27.68
CA ARG A 162 31.13 -8.63 -27.63
C ARG A 162 31.69 -8.81 -26.20
N GLN A 163 31.77 -7.73 -25.43
CA GLN A 163 32.16 -7.79 -24.02
C GLN A 163 31.13 -8.57 -23.18
N ILE A 164 29.83 -8.36 -23.40
CA ILE A 164 28.76 -9.13 -22.76
C ILE A 164 28.94 -10.63 -23.00
N VAL A 165 29.20 -11.03 -24.25
CA VAL A 165 29.44 -12.44 -24.60
C VAL A 165 30.66 -13.01 -23.87
N GLN A 166 31.75 -12.25 -23.76
CA GLN A 166 32.94 -12.68 -23.01
C GLN A 166 32.70 -12.83 -21.51
N VAL A 167 31.87 -11.96 -20.93
CA VAL A 167 31.46 -12.07 -19.52
C VAL A 167 30.66 -13.35 -19.31
N LEU A 168 29.70 -13.65 -20.20
CA LEU A 168 28.91 -14.88 -20.16
C LEU A 168 29.79 -16.13 -20.28
N GLU A 169 30.74 -16.14 -21.21
CA GLU A 169 31.65 -17.27 -21.40
C GLU A 169 32.49 -17.56 -20.14
N ARG A 170 33.02 -16.52 -19.48
CA ARG A 170 33.76 -16.69 -18.22
C ARG A 170 32.87 -17.19 -17.10
N ASP A 171 31.64 -16.70 -17.01
CA ASP A 171 30.70 -17.12 -15.97
C ASP A 171 30.32 -18.58 -16.11
N ILE A 172 30.04 -19.05 -17.33
CA ILE A 172 29.76 -20.47 -17.60
C ILE A 172 30.96 -21.32 -17.19
N ALA A 173 32.18 -20.89 -17.52
CA ALA A 173 33.40 -21.59 -17.11
C ALA A 173 33.57 -21.63 -15.57
N ASN A 174 33.23 -20.55 -14.87
CA ASN A 174 33.30 -20.48 -13.41
C ASN A 174 32.25 -21.38 -12.73
N ILE A 175 31.00 -21.40 -13.24
CA ILE A 175 29.94 -22.27 -12.73
C ILE A 175 30.33 -23.75 -12.89
N LYS A 176 30.93 -24.11 -14.05
CA LYS A 176 31.43 -25.46 -14.33
C LYS A 176 32.54 -25.90 -13.38
N GLN A 177 33.34 -24.97 -12.85
CA GLN A 177 34.34 -25.28 -11.82
C GLN A 177 33.73 -25.51 -10.42
N LEU A 178 32.51 -25.02 -10.19
CA LEU A 178 31.82 -25.10 -8.89
C LEU A 178 30.79 -26.24 -8.83
N GLN A 179 30.32 -26.76 -9.98
CA GLN A 179 29.34 -27.83 -10.08
C GLN A 179 29.79 -28.91 -11.07
N ASP A 180 29.83 -30.18 -10.63
CA ASP A 180 30.46 -31.29 -11.36
C ASP A 180 29.66 -31.77 -12.60
N ASP A 181 28.39 -31.38 -12.81
CA ASP A 181 27.59 -31.98 -13.92
C ASP A 181 26.30 -31.25 -14.40
N SER A 182 26.02 -29.98 -14.04
CA SER A 182 24.69 -29.38 -14.36
C SER A 182 24.66 -27.87 -14.68
N ALA A 183 25.75 -27.30 -15.17
CA ALA A 183 25.87 -25.84 -15.29
C ALA A 183 24.95 -25.19 -16.35
N LEU A 184 24.70 -25.82 -17.51
CA LEU A 184 23.77 -25.38 -18.57
C LEU A 184 23.55 -26.52 -19.59
N PRO A 185 22.44 -26.51 -20.36
CA PRO A 185 22.29 -27.41 -21.51
C PRO A 185 23.48 -27.29 -22.49
N PRO A 186 24.00 -28.40 -23.06
CA PRO A 186 25.16 -28.37 -23.96
C PRO A 186 25.00 -27.46 -25.18
N GLU A 187 23.75 -27.27 -25.63
CA GLU A 187 23.41 -26.37 -26.74
C GLU A 187 23.67 -24.89 -26.41
N ASP A 188 23.41 -24.49 -25.17
CA ASP A 188 23.54 -23.12 -24.72
C ASP A 188 25.01 -22.75 -24.49
N GLU A 189 25.80 -23.69 -23.93
CA GLU A 189 27.27 -23.58 -23.85
C GLU A 189 27.89 -23.44 -25.24
N ALA A 190 27.47 -24.28 -26.20
CA ALA A 190 27.93 -24.19 -27.58
C ALA A 190 27.54 -22.86 -28.25
N ALA A 191 26.36 -22.31 -27.93
CA ALA A 191 25.91 -21.03 -28.47
C ALA A 191 26.76 -19.86 -27.97
N VAL A 192 27.11 -19.82 -26.69
CA VAL A 192 27.99 -18.80 -26.11
C VAL A 192 29.40 -18.89 -26.70
N HIS A 193 29.98 -20.09 -26.80
CA HIS A 193 31.29 -20.27 -27.42
C HIS A 193 31.29 -19.86 -28.91
N LYS A 194 30.22 -20.17 -29.64
CA LYS A 194 30.06 -19.71 -31.03
C LYS A 194 30.07 -18.18 -31.10
N ALA A 195 29.30 -17.51 -30.26
CA ALA A 195 29.23 -16.05 -30.23
C ALA A 195 30.53 -15.39 -29.75
N ALA A 196 31.32 -16.06 -28.91
CA ALA A 196 32.63 -15.57 -28.45
C ALA A 196 33.71 -15.68 -29.53
N SER A 197 33.51 -16.55 -30.53
CA SER A 197 34.51 -16.89 -31.54
C SER A 197 34.77 -15.76 -32.54
N ALA A 198 36.03 -15.60 -32.96
CA ALA A 198 36.39 -14.64 -34.02
C ALA A 198 35.67 -14.88 -35.36
N PRO A 199 35.44 -16.12 -35.82
CA PRO A 199 34.68 -16.39 -37.04
C PRO A 199 33.24 -15.87 -37.00
N PHE A 200 32.58 -15.91 -35.83
CA PHE A 200 31.23 -15.39 -35.69
C PHE A 200 31.17 -13.88 -35.92
N TRP A 201 32.12 -13.12 -35.35
CA TRP A 201 32.17 -11.67 -35.54
C TRP A 201 32.61 -11.25 -36.94
N ALA A 202 33.41 -12.07 -37.64
CA ALA A 202 33.68 -11.87 -39.06
C ALA A 202 32.41 -12.07 -39.90
N ALA A 203 31.61 -13.10 -39.61
CA ALA A 203 30.31 -13.31 -40.25
C ALA A 203 29.30 -12.20 -39.89
N PHE A 204 29.35 -11.66 -38.67
CA PHE A 204 28.50 -10.53 -38.25
C PHE A 204 28.73 -9.30 -39.13
N ASP A 205 29.96 -9.06 -39.59
CA ASP A 205 30.26 -7.94 -40.49
C ASP A 205 29.73 -8.12 -41.91
N GLU A 206 29.49 -9.37 -42.33
CA GLU A 206 28.91 -9.69 -43.63
C GLU A 206 27.38 -9.75 -43.57
N THR A 207 26.81 -10.40 -42.54
CA THR A 207 25.38 -10.66 -42.37
C THR A 207 24.89 -10.32 -40.95
N PRO A 208 24.85 -9.02 -40.58
CA PRO A 208 24.60 -8.59 -39.20
C PRO A 208 23.21 -8.97 -38.67
N LEU A 209 22.17 -8.95 -39.51
CA LEU A 209 20.80 -9.30 -39.08
C LEU A 209 20.64 -10.78 -38.73
N GLU A 210 21.27 -11.69 -39.48
CA GLU A 210 21.22 -13.14 -39.20
C GLU A 210 22.00 -13.47 -37.93
N SER A 211 23.18 -12.86 -37.76
CA SER A 211 23.96 -13.01 -36.53
C SER A 211 23.23 -12.44 -35.31
N LEU A 212 22.53 -11.30 -35.46
CA LEU A 212 21.68 -10.75 -34.40
C LEU A 212 20.52 -11.68 -34.04
N GLU A 213 19.82 -12.23 -35.02
CA GLU A 213 18.71 -13.17 -34.79
C GLU A 213 19.19 -14.42 -34.03
N PHE A 214 20.39 -14.92 -34.33
CA PHE A 214 21.01 -15.99 -33.55
C PHE A 214 21.23 -15.58 -32.08
N MET A 215 21.78 -14.38 -31.84
CA MET A 215 22.07 -13.89 -30.50
C MET A 215 20.79 -13.65 -29.68
N GLU A 216 19.77 -13.06 -30.28
CA GLU A 216 18.47 -12.83 -29.64
C GLU A 216 17.79 -14.16 -29.25
N ASN A 217 17.84 -15.17 -30.13
CA ASN A 217 17.18 -16.44 -29.86
C ASN A 217 17.95 -17.37 -28.90
N ARG A 218 19.28 -17.23 -28.81
CA ARG A 218 20.14 -18.17 -28.06
C ARG A 218 20.90 -17.57 -26.90
N LEU A 219 21.27 -16.29 -26.93
CA LEU A 219 22.03 -15.66 -25.85
C LEU A 219 21.12 -14.93 -24.86
N ALA A 220 20.07 -14.27 -25.35
CA ALA A 220 19.14 -13.57 -24.47
C ALA A 220 18.39 -14.53 -23.53
N THR A 221 18.13 -15.75 -23.97
CA THR A 221 17.53 -16.80 -23.12
C THR A 221 18.42 -17.25 -21.96
N LEU A 222 19.73 -16.96 -22.03
CA LEU A 222 20.72 -17.34 -21.00
C LEU A 222 20.94 -16.23 -19.97
N ALA A 223 20.30 -15.08 -20.19
CA ALA A 223 20.35 -13.95 -19.29
C ALA A 223 19.54 -14.28 -18.02
N ALA A 224 20.21 -14.39 -16.87
CA ALA A 224 19.61 -14.73 -15.58
C ALA A 224 18.87 -13.55 -14.90
N ASP A 225 18.81 -12.40 -15.56
CA ASP A 225 18.43 -11.09 -15.03
C ASP A 225 17.04 -10.61 -15.49
N ALA A 226 16.24 -11.47 -16.11
CA ALA A 226 14.83 -11.20 -16.36
C ALA A 226 14.05 -11.18 -15.03
N ASP A 227 14.20 -10.11 -14.24
CA ASP A 227 13.39 -9.94 -13.04
C ASP A 227 11.94 -9.62 -13.47
N MET A 228 11.02 -10.34 -12.84
CA MET A 228 9.61 -10.06 -12.95
C MET A 228 9.26 -8.91 -12.02
N LEU A 229 8.75 -7.83 -12.59
CA LEU A 229 8.14 -6.73 -11.84
C LEU A 229 6.68 -7.08 -11.59
N PHE A 230 6.32 -7.23 -10.32
CA PHE A 230 4.93 -7.44 -9.91
C PHE A 230 4.31 -6.08 -9.67
N LEU A 231 3.55 -5.61 -10.66
CA LEU A 231 2.91 -4.30 -10.59
C LEU A 231 1.47 -4.44 -10.14
N ARG A 232 1.18 -3.87 -8.98
CA ARG A 232 -0.19 -3.58 -8.58
C ARG A 232 -0.60 -2.24 -9.18
N TYR A 233 -1.73 -2.19 -9.86
CA TYR A 233 -2.19 -0.98 -10.54
C TYR A 233 -3.68 -0.72 -10.34
N MET A 234 -4.04 0.56 -10.45
CA MET A 234 -5.42 1.04 -10.50
C MET A 234 -5.68 1.69 -11.86
N GLY A 235 -6.69 1.20 -12.56
CA GLY A 235 -7.35 1.92 -13.64
C GLY A 235 -8.26 3.01 -13.07
N THR A 236 -8.11 4.24 -13.53
CA THR A 236 -9.00 5.35 -13.14
C THR A 236 -9.03 6.46 -14.23
N ASP A 237 -9.76 7.54 -13.99
CA ASP A 237 -9.55 8.81 -14.68
C ASP A 237 -8.46 9.59 -13.92
N PRO A 238 -7.24 9.73 -14.47
CA PRO A 238 -6.10 10.31 -13.75
C PRO A 238 -6.34 11.75 -13.28
N ARG A 239 -7.15 12.53 -13.99
CA ARG A 239 -7.47 13.92 -13.62
C ARG A 239 -8.50 13.96 -12.49
N VAL A 240 -9.57 13.19 -12.63
CA VAL A 240 -10.60 13.12 -11.57
C VAL A 240 -9.99 12.55 -10.28
N PHE A 241 -9.09 11.58 -10.41
CA PHE A 241 -8.35 11.03 -9.28
C PHE A 241 -7.45 12.09 -8.62
N SER A 242 -6.62 12.82 -9.37
CA SER A 242 -5.74 13.84 -8.78
C SER A 242 -6.50 15.02 -8.15
N GLU A 243 -7.67 15.38 -8.69
CA GLU A 243 -8.54 16.41 -8.10
C GLU A 243 -9.28 15.93 -6.84
N ALA A 244 -9.61 14.64 -6.77
CA ALA A 244 -10.35 14.04 -5.66
C ALA A 244 -9.45 13.67 -4.47
N PHE A 245 -8.22 13.23 -4.73
CA PHE A 245 -7.25 12.78 -3.74
C PHE A 245 -6.14 13.82 -3.55
N ASP A 246 -6.38 14.74 -2.61
CA ASP A 246 -5.56 15.93 -2.32
C ASP A 246 -4.10 15.65 -1.93
N ARG A 247 -3.79 14.44 -1.44
CA ARG A 247 -2.41 14.05 -1.09
C ARG A 247 -1.59 13.68 -2.31
N MET A 248 -2.20 13.36 -3.44
CA MET A 248 -1.49 12.95 -4.64
C MET A 248 -0.72 14.13 -5.23
N ARG A 249 0.57 13.94 -5.54
CA ARG A 249 1.37 14.86 -6.34
C ARG A 249 2.22 14.11 -7.35
N ILE A 250 2.40 14.70 -8.53
CA ILE A 250 3.39 14.25 -9.50
C ILE A 250 4.78 14.69 -8.99
N VAL A 251 5.74 13.77 -9.02
CA VAL A 251 7.13 14.02 -8.57
C VAL A 251 8.03 14.22 -9.77
N ASP A 252 8.06 13.24 -10.67
CA ASP A 252 8.86 13.26 -11.88
C ASP A 252 7.96 13.18 -13.12
N GLY A 253 8.29 13.90 -14.19
CA GLY A 253 7.52 13.87 -15.44
C GLY A 253 6.19 14.63 -15.36
N GLN A 254 5.14 14.06 -15.93
CA GLN A 254 3.79 14.65 -15.97
C GLN A 254 2.71 13.60 -15.73
N THR A 255 1.48 14.04 -15.44
CA THR A 255 0.32 13.14 -15.40
C THR A 255 -0.05 12.65 -16.81
N ILE A 256 -0.83 11.57 -16.90
CA ILE A 256 -1.34 11.05 -18.18
C ILE A 256 -2.27 12.11 -18.79
N PRO A 257 -1.98 12.61 -20.01
CA PRO A 257 -2.82 13.61 -20.66
C PRO A 257 -4.22 13.06 -20.95
N PRO A 258 -5.27 13.92 -20.94
CA PRO A 258 -6.62 13.50 -21.28
C PRO A 258 -6.70 12.84 -22.66
N GLY A 259 -7.40 11.71 -22.76
CA GLY A 259 -7.57 10.97 -24.02
C GLY A 259 -6.32 10.17 -24.43
N LYS A 260 -5.24 10.17 -23.66
CA LYS A 260 -4.06 9.34 -23.90
C LYS A 260 -4.08 8.10 -23.01
N ARG A 261 -3.55 7.00 -23.55
CA ARG A 261 -3.25 5.80 -22.76
C ARG A 261 -1.91 6.00 -22.07
N GLY A 262 -1.77 5.53 -20.84
CA GLY A 262 -0.53 5.73 -20.11
C GLY A 262 -0.46 5.04 -18.77
N PHE A 263 0.75 5.07 -18.22
CA PHE A 263 1.07 4.52 -16.91
C PHE A 263 1.82 5.57 -16.07
N LEU A 264 1.51 5.62 -14.79
CA LEU A 264 2.24 6.38 -13.78
C LEU A 264 2.70 5.40 -12.70
N PHE A 265 4.00 5.38 -12.48
CA PHE A 265 4.54 4.65 -11.33
C PHE A 265 4.27 5.43 -10.06
N SER A 266 3.97 4.73 -8.97
CA SER A 266 4.20 5.33 -7.66
C SER A 266 5.71 5.53 -7.48
N LYS A 267 6.11 6.61 -6.82
CA LYS A 267 7.53 6.89 -6.54
C LYS A 267 8.13 5.77 -5.69
N TYR A 268 7.36 5.21 -4.76
CA TYR A 268 7.76 4.06 -3.97
C TYR A 268 8.08 2.84 -4.82
N THR A 269 7.17 2.38 -5.70
CA THR A 269 7.44 1.24 -6.60
C THR A 269 8.59 1.54 -7.55
N TYR A 270 8.69 2.77 -8.04
CA TYR A 270 9.77 3.18 -8.93
C TYR A 270 11.14 3.09 -8.26
N GLU A 271 11.27 3.54 -7.01
CA GLU A 271 12.52 3.45 -6.25
C GLU A 271 12.80 2.04 -5.72
N GLU A 272 11.79 1.29 -5.27
CA GLU A 272 11.97 -0.01 -4.60
C GLU A 272 12.02 -1.21 -5.55
N GLN A 273 11.40 -1.13 -6.73
CA GLN A 273 11.31 -2.25 -7.68
C GLN A 273 11.94 -1.97 -9.04
N VAL A 274 11.87 -0.74 -9.54
CA VAL A 274 12.38 -0.39 -10.89
C VAL A 274 13.85 0.03 -10.87
N LYS A 275 14.30 0.59 -9.75
CA LYS A 275 15.70 1.00 -9.55
C LYS A 275 16.65 -0.18 -9.50
N LEU A 276 17.85 0.01 -10.03
CA LEU A 276 18.95 -0.93 -9.96
C LEU A 276 19.22 -1.35 -8.50
N LYS A 277 19.27 -2.66 -8.25
CA LYS A 277 19.39 -3.24 -6.89
C LYS A 277 20.59 -2.69 -6.13
N THR A 278 21.72 -2.49 -6.81
CA THR A 278 22.94 -1.92 -6.21
C THR A 278 22.73 -0.49 -5.71
N ALA A 279 22.12 0.37 -6.53
CA ALA A 279 21.81 1.75 -6.17
C ALA A 279 20.76 1.82 -5.05
N LEU A 280 19.72 0.98 -5.12
CA LEU A 280 18.71 0.86 -4.07
C LEU A 280 19.32 0.51 -2.71
N ARG A 281 20.21 -0.49 -2.66
CA ARG A 281 20.88 -0.89 -1.41
C ARG A 281 21.78 0.21 -0.86
N LEU A 282 22.50 0.95 -1.71
CA LEU A 282 23.28 2.12 -1.29
C LEU A 282 22.37 3.19 -0.65
N ASP A 283 21.22 3.48 -1.25
CA ASP A 283 20.27 4.44 -0.69
C ASP A 283 19.67 3.96 0.62
N LYS A 284 19.37 2.66 0.75
CA LYS A 284 18.90 2.07 2.02
C LYS A 284 19.94 2.20 3.13
N ILE A 285 21.23 1.98 2.82
CA ILE A 285 22.32 2.19 3.79
C ILE A 285 22.38 3.67 4.19
N LYS A 286 22.41 4.60 3.22
CA LYS A 286 22.46 6.03 3.50
C LYS A 286 21.26 6.49 4.34
N LYS A 287 20.04 6.11 3.95
CA LYS A 287 18.80 6.43 4.67
C LYS A 287 18.82 5.88 6.09
N ALA A 288 19.35 4.68 6.30
CA ALA A 288 19.45 4.08 7.64
C ALA A 288 20.47 4.81 8.53
N ILE A 289 21.63 5.19 8.00
CA ILE A 289 22.65 5.95 8.72
C ILE A 289 22.11 7.34 9.09
N GLU A 290 21.53 8.06 8.14
CA GLU A 290 21.05 9.44 8.33
C GLU A 290 19.80 9.51 9.24
N ASN A 291 18.82 8.63 9.04
CA ASN A 291 17.54 8.74 9.73
C ASN A 291 17.47 7.94 11.03
N ARG A 292 18.18 6.80 11.13
CA ARG A 292 18.14 5.92 12.31
C ARG A 292 19.42 5.99 13.15
N GLY A 293 20.48 6.64 12.67
CA GLY A 293 21.80 6.60 13.31
C GLY A 293 22.40 5.19 13.35
N ALA A 294 21.97 4.30 12.46
CA ALA A 294 22.49 2.94 12.34
C ALA A 294 23.91 2.96 11.78
N THR A 295 24.70 1.93 12.11
CA THR A 295 26.06 1.76 11.56
C THR A 295 26.19 0.43 10.86
N ILE A 296 26.98 0.38 9.78
CA ILE A 296 27.26 -0.84 9.01
C ILE A 296 27.88 -1.91 9.91
N ALA A 297 28.70 -1.50 10.89
CA ALA A 297 29.32 -2.43 11.84
C ALA A 297 28.33 -3.11 12.80
N THR A 298 27.21 -2.47 13.14
CA THR A 298 26.29 -2.98 14.18
C THR A 298 24.96 -3.48 13.63
N ASP A 299 24.54 -3.02 12.45
CA ASP A 299 23.29 -3.40 11.82
C ASP A 299 23.51 -4.58 10.83
N PRO A 300 23.00 -5.79 11.14
CA PRO A 300 23.18 -6.97 10.29
C PRO A 300 22.61 -6.81 8.89
N GLU A 301 21.55 -5.99 8.73
CA GLU A 301 20.92 -5.73 7.44
C GLU A 301 21.83 -4.86 6.57
N LEU A 302 22.44 -3.82 7.13
CA LEU A 302 23.38 -2.96 6.40
C LEU A 302 24.63 -3.73 5.99
N ALA A 303 25.17 -4.55 6.89
CA ALA A 303 26.28 -5.43 6.58
C ALA A 303 25.93 -6.45 5.47
N ARG A 304 24.68 -6.93 5.42
CA ARG A 304 24.19 -7.78 4.32
C ARG A 304 24.15 -7.01 3.00
N PHE A 305 23.63 -5.78 2.97
CA PHE A 305 23.59 -4.97 1.76
C PHE A 305 24.98 -4.68 1.18
N VAL A 306 25.97 -4.42 2.04
CA VAL A 306 27.38 -4.27 1.64
C VAL A 306 27.89 -5.55 0.98
N ARG A 307 27.70 -6.72 1.61
CA ARG A 307 28.11 -8.02 1.04
C ARG A 307 27.41 -8.35 -0.28
N GLU A 308 26.13 -8.04 -0.39
CA GLU A 308 25.37 -8.25 -1.63
C GLU A 308 25.88 -7.34 -2.75
N ASN A 309 26.14 -6.06 -2.47
CA ASN A 309 26.69 -5.14 -3.48
C ASN A 309 28.12 -5.51 -3.92
N SER A 310 28.97 -6.00 -3.01
CA SER A 310 30.33 -6.42 -3.36
C SER A 310 30.37 -7.73 -4.14
N SER A 311 29.39 -8.62 -3.96
CA SER A 311 29.30 -9.89 -4.68
C SER A 311 28.51 -9.80 -6.00
N GLN A 312 27.57 -8.87 -6.13
CA GLN A 312 26.65 -8.76 -7.27
C GLN A 312 27.03 -7.63 -8.23
N VAL A 313 28.31 -7.51 -8.59
CA VAL A 313 28.81 -6.46 -9.50
C VAL A 313 28.55 -6.75 -10.98
N LYS A 314 28.10 -7.97 -11.31
CA LYS A 314 27.87 -8.44 -12.68
C LYS A 314 26.93 -7.52 -13.46
N GLU A 315 25.80 -7.14 -12.85
CA GLU A 315 24.79 -6.29 -13.50
C GLU A 315 25.37 -4.93 -13.94
N LEU A 316 26.31 -4.37 -13.17
CA LEU A 316 27.01 -3.13 -13.52
C LEU A 316 27.99 -3.35 -14.67
N LEU A 317 28.77 -4.43 -14.63
CA LEU A 317 29.76 -4.75 -15.67
C LEU A 317 29.12 -5.00 -17.04
N LEU A 318 27.89 -5.54 -17.05
CA LEU A 318 27.14 -5.78 -18.27
C LEU A 318 26.61 -4.49 -18.92
N GLN A 319 26.51 -3.38 -18.19
CA GLN A 319 26.03 -2.09 -18.74
C GLN A 319 27.17 -1.18 -19.22
N LEU A 320 28.41 -1.39 -18.75
CA LEU A 320 29.54 -0.52 -19.08
C LEU A 320 30.17 -0.89 -20.42
N ASP A 321 30.34 0.08 -21.31
CA ASP A 321 31.08 -0.11 -22.56
C ASP A 321 32.61 -0.16 -22.33
N GLN A 322 33.37 -0.53 -23.37
CA GLN A 322 34.82 -0.69 -23.26
C GLN A 322 35.56 0.63 -22.95
N LEU A 323 35.11 1.75 -23.53
CA LEU A 323 35.73 3.07 -23.35
C LEU A 323 35.45 3.60 -21.94
N GLU A 324 34.21 3.48 -21.48
CA GLU A 324 33.77 3.79 -20.14
C GLU A 324 34.49 2.92 -19.11
N THR A 325 34.64 1.62 -19.38
CA THR A 325 35.35 0.68 -18.51
C THR A 325 36.78 1.13 -18.22
N ASP A 326 37.53 1.64 -19.21
CA ASP A 326 38.90 2.12 -19.02
C ASP A 326 38.97 3.48 -18.27
N VAL A 327 37.97 4.35 -18.46
CA VAL A 327 37.84 5.59 -17.68
C VAL A 327 37.50 5.27 -16.23
N PHE A 328 36.53 4.39 -16.00
CA PHE A 328 36.10 3.95 -14.67
C PHE A 328 37.20 3.21 -13.93
N ARG A 329 37.95 2.33 -14.61
CA ARG A 329 39.11 1.65 -14.03
C ARG A 329 40.06 2.67 -13.40
N ARG A 330 40.46 3.71 -14.15
CA ARG A 330 41.40 4.74 -13.66
C ARG A 330 40.82 5.54 -12.49
N LYS A 331 39.55 5.92 -12.54
CA LYS A 331 38.88 6.64 -11.44
C LYS A 331 38.79 5.78 -10.17
N LEU A 332 38.41 4.50 -10.31
CA LEU A 332 38.33 3.53 -9.21
C LEU A 332 39.70 3.24 -8.60
N GLN A 333 40.73 3.04 -9.43
CA GLN A 333 42.12 2.88 -8.96
C GLN A 333 42.59 4.09 -8.15
N GLY A 334 42.25 5.30 -8.59
CA GLY A 334 42.57 6.53 -7.88
C GLY A 334 41.85 6.64 -6.53
N LEU A 335 40.56 6.30 -6.47
CA LEU A 335 39.79 6.34 -5.22
C LEU A 335 40.22 5.27 -4.21
N LEU A 336 40.53 4.06 -4.70
CA LEU A 336 40.88 2.90 -3.87
C LEU A 336 42.38 2.77 -3.59
N GLU A 337 43.22 3.60 -4.23
CA GLU A 337 44.68 3.51 -4.19
C GLU A 337 45.19 2.09 -4.54
N SER A 338 44.54 1.43 -5.50
CA SER A 338 44.79 0.02 -5.86
C SER A 338 45.44 -0.13 -7.24
N PRO A 339 46.44 -1.01 -7.42
CA PRO A 339 47.02 -1.33 -8.73
C PRO A 339 46.20 -2.36 -9.53
N GLU A 340 45.10 -2.89 -8.99
CA GLU A 340 44.27 -3.91 -9.65
C GLU A 340 43.74 -3.39 -11.00
N THR A 341 43.76 -4.25 -12.02
CA THR A 341 43.38 -3.90 -13.39
C THR A 341 42.02 -4.48 -13.77
N ASP A 342 41.55 -5.50 -13.05
CA ASP A 342 40.21 -6.07 -13.23
C ASP A 342 39.14 -5.15 -12.63
N VAL A 343 38.26 -4.62 -13.49
CA VAL A 343 37.20 -3.69 -13.08
C VAL A 343 36.16 -4.36 -12.19
N GLY A 344 35.87 -5.64 -12.39
CA GLY A 344 34.96 -6.40 -11.54
C GLY A 344 35.49 -6.51 -10.12
N LYS A 345 36.79 -6.80 -9.96
CA LYS A 345 37.43 -6.82 -8.65
C LYS A 345 37.50 -5.44 -8.00
N LEU A 346 37.82 -4.39 -8.78
CA LEU A 346 37.80 -3.00 -8.29
C LEU A 346 36.40 -2.61 -7.80
N LEU A 347 35.34 -2.95 -8.54
CA LEU A 347 33.95 -2.71 -8.12
C LEU A 347 33.61 -3.49 -6.84
N ALA A 348 34.01 -4.75 -6.75
CA ALA A 348 33.79 -5.56 -5.54
C ALA A 348 34.45 -4.91 -4.31
N THR A 349 35.71 -4.47 -4.44
CA THR A 349 36.42 -3.73 -3.39
C THR A 349 35.80 -2.37 -3.11
N PHE A 350 35.27 -1.68 -4.11
CA PHE A 350 34.56 -0.41 -3.96
C PHE A 350 33.27 -0.57 -3.15
N PHE A 351 32.49 -1.62 -3.37
CA PHE A 351 31.28 -1.84 -2.60
C PHE A 351 31.55 -2.45 -1.22
N ASP A 352 32.69 -3.11 -1.02
CA ASP A 352 33.14 -3.58 0.30
C ASP A 352 33.59 -2.40 1.18
N THR A 353 32.61 -1.78 1.85
CA THR A 353 32.74 -0.50 2.54
C THR A 353 32.30 -0.59 4.00
N ASN A 354 32.77 0.37 4.80
CA ASN A 354 32.47 0.51 6.22
C ASN A 354 31.96 1.92 6.53
N ASP A 355 31.62 2.20 7.79
CA ASP A 355 31.05 3.48 8.20
C ASP A 355 31.92 4.71 7.83
N GLU A 356 33.24 4.58 7.82
CA GLU A 356 34.17 5.67 7.50
C GLU A 356 34.28 5.92 5.98
N THR A 357 34.27 4.84 5.19
CA THR A 357 34.48 4.92 3.73
C THR A 357 33.18 5.13 2.96
N PHE A 358 32.05 4.70 3.51
CA PHE A 358 30.75 4.70 2.84
C PHE A 358 30.34 6.08 2.29
N PRO A 359 30.43 7.21 3.04
CA PRO A 359 29.96 8.50 2.53
C PRO A 359 30.67 8.95 1.25
N LYS A 360 32.00 8.77 1.19
CA LYS A 360 32.80 9.11 0.01
C LYS A 360 32.47 8.21 -1.18
N ARG A 361 32.30 6.90 -0.93
CA ARG A 361 31.97 5.94 -1.98
C ARG A 361 30.55 6.11 -2.50
N TYR A 362 29.59 6.43 -1.62
CA TYR A 362 28.23 6.79 -2.02
C TYR A 362 28.22 8.01 -2.96
N ALA A 363 28.92 9.08 -2.59
CA ALA A 363 29.03 10.28 -3.43
C ALA A 363 29.65 9.94 -4.79
N PHE A 364 30.78 9.23 -4.78
CA PHE A 364 31.46 8.79 -6.00
C PHE A 364 30.57 7.92 -6.91
N PHE A 365 29.77 7.01 -6.34
CA PHE A 365 28.85 6.19 -7.13
C PHE A 365 27.87 7.06 -7.92
N TYR A 366 27.25 8.05 -7.28
CA TYR A 366 26.24 8.89 -7.94
C TYR A 366 26.83 9.98 -8.84
N GLU A 367 28.04 10.47 -8.54
CA GLU A 367 28.70 11.51 -9.33
C GLU A 367 29.41 10.93 -10.56
N GLU A 368 30.00 9.75 -10.43
CA GLU A 368 30.88 9.20 -11.45
C GLU A 368 30.26 7.99 -12.17
N LEU A 369 29.72 7.00 -11.44
CA LEU A 369 29.21 5.76 -12.06
C LEU A 369 27.79 5.91 -12.58
N ALA A 370 26.88 6.44 -11.77
CA ALA A 370 25.46 6.54 -12.08
C ALA A 370 25.12 7.21 -13.43
N PRO A 371 25.85 8.24 -13.92
CA PRO A 371 25.57 8.85 -15.22
C PRO A 371 25.77 7.90 -16.42
N SER A 372 26.61 6.87 -16.29
CA SER A 372 26.86 5.85 -17.32
C SER A 372 26.06 4.56 -17.08
N LEU A 373 25.18 4.53 -16.09
CA LEU A 373 24.37 3.37 -15.76
C LEU A 373 22.90 3.66 -16.03
N ASP A 374 22.18 2.67 -16.55
CA ASP A 374 20.72 2.71 -16.59
C ASP A 374 20.18 2.41 -15.18
N LEU A 375 20.14 3.45 -14.33
CA LEU A 375 19.73 3.34 -12.92
C LEU A 375 18.31 2.80 -12.74
N TYR A 376 17.45 2.99 -13.74
CA TYR A 376 16.07 2.54 -13.73
C TYR A 376 15.83 1.71 -14.98
N ARG A 377 15.31 0.50 -14.78
CA ARG A 377 15.08 -0.46 -15.87
C ARG A 377 13.96 -0.04 -16.83
N VAL A 378 13.10 0.83 -16.36
CA VAL A 378 12.06 1.49 -17.16
C VAL A 378 12.19 2.97 -16.87
N ARG A 379 12.51 3.78 -17.87
CA ARG A 379 12.65 5.23 -17.70
C ARG A 379 11.32 5.92 -17.97
N ILE A 380 11.18 7.13 -17.42
CA ILE A 380 10.06 8.01 -17.78
C ILE A 380 10.19 8.34 -19.26
N GLY A 381 9.10 8.10 -19.99
CA GLY A 381 9.10 8.05 -21.44
C GLY A 381 9.07 6.62 -21.97
N ASP A 382 9.66 5.61 -21.37
CA ASP A 382 9.68 4.30 -22.03
C ASP A 382 8.26 3.71 -22.21
N THR A 383 8.10 2.84 -23.22
CA THR A 383 6.85 2.10 -23.45
C THR A 383 6.93 0.78 -22.71
N LEU A 384 6.07 0.61 -21.71
CA LEU A 384 5.99 -0.57 -20.88
C LEU A 384 4.97 -1.56 -21.44
N THR A 385 5.38 -2.80 -21.69
CA THR A 385 4.44 -3.88 -22.04
C THR A 385 3.92 -4.53 -20.77
N ILE A 386 2.67 -4.24 -20.41
CA ILE A 386 2.03 -4.82 -19.22
C ILE A 386 1.29 -6.09 -19.62
N LYS A 387 1.57 -7.21 -18.95
CA LYS A 387 0.85 -8.47 -19.12
C LYS A 387 0.04 -8.79 -17.87
N ALA A 388 -1.26 -9.02 -18.04
CA ALA A 388 -2.16 -9.33 -16.95
C ALA A 388 -3.08 -10.50 -17.31
N PHE A 389 -3.49 -11.26 -16.31
CA PHE A 389 -4.54 -12.24 -16.47
C PHE A 389 -5.90 -11.54 -16.42
N THR A 390 -6.74 -11.81 -17.43
CA THR A 390 -8.15 -11.43 -17.47
C THR A 390 -8.94 -12.22 -16.43
N ARG A 391 -10.18 -11.78 -16.14
CA ARG A 391 -11.11 -12.52 -15.27
C ARG A 391 -11.36 -13.97 -15.74
N SER A 392 -11.29 -14.21 -17.05
CA SER A 392 -11.43 -15.53 -17.68
C SER A 392 -10.15 -16.39 -17.67
N GLY A 393 -9.04 -15.87 -17.15
CA GLY A 393 -7.76 -16.60 -17.06
C GLY A 393 -6.86 -16.48 -18.29
N TYR A 394 -7.26 -15.76 -19.34
CA TYR A 394 -6.39 -15.46 -20.49
C TYR A 394 -5.42 -14.33 -20.19
N VAL A 395 -4.22 -14.39 -20.75
CA VAL A 395 -3.23 -13.31 -20.66
C VAL A 395 -3.53 -12.25 -21.72
N GLN A 396 -3.79 -11.02 -21.28
CA GLN A 396 -3.82 -9.83 -22.14
C GLN A 396 -2.52 -9.05 -22.00
N SER A 397 -2.17 -8.31 -23.04
CA SER A 397 -0.97 -7.48 -23.05
C SER A 397 -1.24 -6.12 -23.68
N VAL A 398 -0.88 -5.05 -22.97
CA VAL A 398 -1.07 -3.67 -23.43
C VAL A 398 0.25 -2.91 -23.30
N ASN A 399 0.57 -2.13 -24.34
CA ASN A 399 1.75 -1.27 -24.38
C ASN A 399 1.35 0.14 -23.91
N LEU A 400 1.97 0.62 -22.83
CA LEU A 400 1.66 1.92 -22.23
C LEU A 400 2.92 2.78 -22.11
N ARG A 401 2.82 4.04 -22.54
CA ARG A 401 3.85 5.05 -22.29
C ARG A 401 3.89 5.37 -20.80
N VAL A 402 5.08 5.38 -20.20
CA VAL A 402 5.31 5.84 -18.83
C VAL A 402 5.43 7.36 -18.83
N TYR A 403 4.48 8.07 -18.22
CA TYR A 403 4.45 9.54 -18.25
C TYR A 403 5.21 10.20 -17.09
N GLY A 404 5.34 9.49 -15.97
CA GLY A 404 5.94 10.05 -14.77
C GLY A 404 5.77 9.17 -13.54
N THR A 405 6.17 9.74 -12.40
CA THR A 405 6.00 9.17 -11.07
C THR A 405 5.10 10.05 -10.21
N PHE A 406 4.38 9.45 -9.27
CA PHE A 406 3.56 10.19 -8.31
C PHE A 406 3.76 9.66 -6.90
N GLU A 407 3.44 10.47 -5.90
CA GLU A 407 3.46 10.05 -4.50
C GLU A 407 2.30 10.67 -3.72
N PHE A 408 2.01 10.09 -2.56
CA PHE A 408 1.07 10.65 -1.60
C PHE A 408 1.81 11.40 -0.51
N GLN A 409 1.56 12.69 -0.38
CA GLN A 409 2.20 13.58 0.59
C GLN A 409 2.10 13.00 2.01
N GLY A 410 3.23 12.85 2.70
CA GLY A 410 3.34 12.28 4.04
C GLY A 410 3.28 10.74 4.10
N LEU A 411 3.15 10.05 2.97
CA LEU A 411 3.12 8.59 2.87
C LEU A 411 4.19 8.04 1.91
N GLU A 412 5.22 8.84 1.60
CA GLU A 412 6.21 8.56 0.56
C GLU A 412 6.97 7.25 0.80
N GLY A 413 7.27 6.94 2.06
CA GLY A 413 7.95 5.70 2.44
C GLY A 413 7.04 4.51 2.69
N SER A 414 5.71 4.68 2.63
CA SER A 414 4.77 3.62 3.01
C SER A 414 4.53 2.65 1.85
N PRO A 415 4.75 1.33 2.03
CA PRO A 415 4.36 0.34 1.04
C PRO A 415 2.84 0.30 0.82
N GLN A 416 2.03 0.51 1.87
CA GLN A 416 0.57 0.42 1.79
C GLN A 416 -0.05 1.46 0.83
N ALA A 417 0.53 2.66 0.76
CA ALA A 417 0.13 3.68 -0.20
C ALA A 417 0.95 3.61 -1.49
N GLY A 418 2.22 3.22 -1.36
CA GLY A 418 3.23 3.30 -2.40
C GLY A 418 3.26 2.11 -3.36
N GLU A 419 2.62 0.98 -3.10
CA GLU A 419 2.65 -0.16 -4.04
C GLU A 419 1.66 0.00 -5.21
N LEU A 420 0.69 0.91 -5.09
CA LEU A 420 -0.34 1.10 -6.10
C LEU A 420 0.12 2.07 -7.19
N ASN A 421 0.21 1.58 -8.42
CA ASN A 421 0.49 2.38 -9.60
C ASN A 421 -0.82 2.83 -10.29
N LEU A 422 -0.77 3.81 -11.19
CA LEU A 422 -1.95 4.32 -11.90
C LEU A 422 -1.86 4.09 -13.40
N MET A 423 -3.01 3.77 -14.01
CA MET A 423 -3.20 3.77 -15.45
C MET A 423 -4.57 4.35 -15.81
N ASP A 424 -4.74 4.71 -17.07
CA ASP A 424 -6.05 5.13 -17.56
C ASP A 424 -7.07 3.97 -17.57
N MET A 425 -8.34 4.30 -17.38
CA MET A 425 -9.44 3.34 -17.30
C MET A 425 -9.61 2.51 -18.59
N VAL A 426 -9.27 3.04 -19.77
CA VAL A 426 -9.43 2.32 -21.04
C VAL A 426 -8.41 1.17 -21.11
N SER A 427 -7.16 1.46 -20.76
CA SER A 427 -6.09 0.45 -20.68
C SER A 427 -6.38 -0.62 -19.63
N PHE A 428 -6.92 -0.21 -18.48
CA PHE A 428 -7.37 -1.16 -17.46
C PHE A 428 -8.43 -2.13 -17.99
N ARG A 429 -9.47 -1.61 -18.66
CA ARG A 429 -10.55 -2.43 -19.23
C ARG A 429 -10.02 -3.48 -20.20
N GLU A 430 -9.09 -3.08 -21.06
CA GLU A 430 -8.47 -4.00 -22.00
C GLU A 430 -7.64 -5.08 -21.31
N LEU A 431 -6.81 -4.73 -20.32
CA LEU A 431 -6.05 -5.70 -19.53
C LEU A 431 -6.95 -6.66 -18.74
N TYR A 432 -8.07 -6.15 -18.24
CA TYR A 432 -9.02 -6.95 -17.47
C TYR A 432 -9.91 -7.85 -18.34
N GLY A 433 -9.96 -7.59 -19.66
CA GLY A 433 -10.70 -8.39 -20.65
C GLY A 433 -12.08 -7.85 -21.02
N PHE A 434 -12.40 -6.59 -20.72
CA PHE A 434 -13.63 -5.94 -21.19
C PHE A 434 -13.48 -5.46 -22.64
N LEU A 435 -14.53 -5.63 -23.46
CA LEU A 435 -14.56 -5.07 -24.81
C LEU A 435 -14.65 -3.54 -24.76
N THR A 436 -13.63 -2.87 -25.29
CA THR A 436 -13.63 -1.41 -25.49
C THR A 436 -14.24 -1.05 -26.84
N ALA A 437 -14.74 0.18 -27.02
CA ALA A 437 -15.30 0.63 -28.29
C ALA A 437 -14.30 0.54 -29.46
N ASP A 438 -13.02 0.86 -29.20
CA ASP A 438 -11.95 0.74 -30.18
C ASP A 438 -11.71 -0.73 -30.58
N ARG A 439 -11.74 -1.65 -29.60
CA ARG A 439 -11.62 -3.10 -29.85
C ARG A 439 -12.82 -3.65 -30.58
N GLN A 440 -14.04 -3.18 -30.29
CA GLN A 440 -15.22 -3.58 -31.04
C GLN A 440 -15.06 -3.18 -32.51
N LYS A 441 -14.64 -1.93 -32.78
CA LYS A 441 -14.38 -1.47 -34.14
C LYS A 441 -13.28 -2.26 -34.84
N GLU A 442 -12.18 -2.57 -34.14
CA GLU A 442 -11.10 -3.42 -34.66
C GLU A 442 -11.59 -4.84 -34.95
N LEU A 443 -12.41 -5.41 -34.06
CA LEU A 443 -13.02 -6.72 -34.26
C LEU A 443 -13.96 -6.71 -35.46
N ASP A 444 -14.77 -5.66 -35.63
CA ASP A 444 -15.67 -5.49 -36.77
C ASP A 444 -14.88 -5.33 -38.08
N GLU A 445 -13.78 -4.57 -38.08
CA GLU A 445 -12.86 -4.42 -39.22
C GLU A 445 -12.16 -5.75 -39.57
N LEU A 446 -11.69 -6.50 -38.56
CA LEU A 446 -11.12 -7.82 -38.72
C LEU A 446 -12.15 -8.79 -39.29
N LYS A 447 -13.36 -8.86 -38.70
CA LYS A 447 -14.48 -9.67 -39.18
C LYS A 447 -14.81 -9.36 -40.63
N ALA A 448 -14.85 -8.08 -40.99
CA ALA A 448 -15.05 -7.65 -42.37
C ALA A 448 -13.91 -8.11 -43.29
N SER A 449 -12.65 -8.08 -42.84
CA SER A 449 -11.49 -8.52 -43.63
C SER A 449 -11.44 -10.03 -43.90
N VAL A 450 -11.95 -10.85 -42.96
CA VAL A 450 -11.97 -12.32 -43.09
C VAL A 450 -13.34 -12.86 -43.56
N GLY A 451 -14.29 -11.97 -43.83
CA GLY A 451 -15.65 -12.35 -44.24
C GLY A 451 -16.45 -13.07 -43.16
N ALA A 452 -16.10 -12.91 -41.88
CA ALA A 452 -16.77 -13.56 -40.77
C ALA A 452 -18.17 -12.96 -40.57
N ARG A 453 -19.16 -13.83 -40.34
CA ARG A 453 -20.56 -13.45 -40.07
C ARG A 453 -20.92 -13.89 -38.65
N ASP A 454 -21.59 -13.01 -37.91
CA ASP A 454 -22.15 -13.36 -36.61
C ASP A 454 -23.37 -14.25 -36.80
N VAL A 455 -23.31 -15.46 -36.25
CA VAL A 455 -24.42 -16.41 -36.27
C VAL A 455 -24.96 -16.58 -34.86
N SER A 456 -26.27 -16.46 -34.71
CA SER A 456 -26.94 -16.68 -33.44
C SER A 456 -26.75 -18.14 -33.00
N ARG A 457 -26.78 -18.42 -31.70
CA ARG A 457 -26.65 -19.81 -31.19
C ARG A 457 -27.72 -20.74 -31.77
N GLU A 458 -28.90 -20.21 -32.06
CA GLU A 458 -30.06 -20.94 -32.58
C GLU A 458 -29.86 -21.31 -34.05
N ASP A 459 -29.15 -20.49 -34.82
CA ASP A 459 -28.89 -20.69 -36.26
C ASP A 459 -27.52 -21.34 -36.54
N ALA A 460 -26.69 -21.51 -35.51
CA ALA A 460 -25.30 -21.96 -35.65
C ALA A 460 -25.19 -23.36 -36.26
N GLU A 461 -26.09 -24.28 -35.91
CA GLU A 461 -26.08 -25.66 -36.40
C GLU A 461 -26.45 -25.74 -37.89
N ASP A 462 -27.48 -25.00 -38.31
CA ASP A 462 -27.93 -24.95 -39.71
C ASP A 462 -26.88 -24.29 -40.61
N VAL A 463 -26.18 -23.26 -40.13
CA VAL A 463 -25.13 -22.58 -40.91
C VAL A 463 -23.84 -23.41 -41.01
N LEU A 464 -23.49 -24.19 -39.98
CA LEU A 464 -22.31 -25.05 -40.00
C LEU A 464 -22.52 -26.37 -40.75
N PHE A 465 -23.73 -26.93 -40.71
CA PHE A 465 -24.00 -28.30 -41.18
C PHE A 465 -25.09 -28.41 -42.26
N GLY A 466 -25.80 -27.33 -42.60
CA GLY A 466 -26.96 -27.35 -43.51
C GLY A 466 -26.71 -26.88 -44.96
N ALA A 467 -25.55 -26.32 -45.30
CA ALA A 467 -25.28 -25.79 -46.66
C ALA A 467 -24.57 -26.81 -47.59
N PRO A 468 -24.90 -26.87 -48.90
CA PRO A 468 -24.20 -27.73 -49.86
C PRO A 468 -22.73 -27.33 -50.04
N ALA A 469 -21.85 -28.31 -50.21
CA ALA A 469 -20.38 -28.17 -50.18
C ALA A 469 -19.74 -27.21 -51.22
N GLU A 470 -20.51 -26.59 -52.12
CA GLU A 470 -20.01 -25.62 -53.11
C GLU A 470 -19.96 -24.17 -52.57
N GLU A 471 -20.64 -23.84 -51.46
CA GLU A 471 -20.59 -22.49 -50.85
C GLU A 471 -19.67 -22.41 -49.61
N ALA A 472 -19.05 -23.52 -49.20
CA ALA A 472 -18.25 -23.63 -47.98
C ALA A 472 -16.82 -23.08 -48.09
N SER A 473 -16.43 -22.45 -49.20
CA SER A 473 -15.04 -22.04 -49.47
C SER A 473 -14.76 -20.54 -49.28
N GLY A 474 -15.38 -19.85 -48.31
CA GLY A 474 -15.15 -18.39 -48.20
C GLY A 474 -15.42 -17.66 -46.89
N GLY A 475 -15.90 -18.30 -45.81
CA GLY A 475 -16.16 -17.55 -44.58
C GLY A 475 -16.09 -18.41 -43.32
N THR A 476 -15.23 -18.01 -42.38
CA THR A 476 -15.20 -18.56 -41.01
C THR A 476 -16.46 -18.12 -40.25
N VAL A 477 -17.23 -19.09 -39.78
CA VAL A 477 -18.49 -18.89 -39.03
C VAL A 477 -18.16 -18.74 -37.54
N GLU A 478 -18.54 -17.61 -36.91
CA GLU A 478 -18.50 -17.43 -35.45
C GLU A 478 -19.90 -17.68 -34.86
N ALA A 479 -20.01 -18.66 -33.97
CA ALA A 479 -21.21 -18.89 -33.18
C ALA A 479 -21.19 -18.03 -31.91
N SER A 480 -22.21 -17.20 -31.72
CA SER A 480 -22.38 -16.38 -30.52
C SER A 480 -22.82 -17.25 -29.32
N ALA A 481 -21.86 -17.87 -28.64
CA ALA A 481 -22.07 -18.53 -27.36
C ALA A 481 -20.79 -18.54 -26.51
N THR A 482 -20.63 -17.59 -25.58
CA THR A 482 -19.76 -17.64 -24.37
C THR A 482 -18.40 -18.36 -24.46
N GLY A 483 -17.76 -18.37 -25.63
CA GLY A 483 -16.62 -19.24 -25.92
C GLY A 483 -16.02 -18.96 -27.29
N ALA A 484 -15.79 -17.68 -27.62
CA ALA A 484 -15.14 -17.23 -28.84
C ALA A 484 -13.60 -17.29 -28.74
N VAL A 485 -13.06 -18.43 -28.28
CA VAL A 485 -11.67 -18.49 -27.79
C VAL A 485 -10.69 -19.08 -28.82
N GLU A 486 -11.10 -19.99 -29.69
CA GLU A 486 -10.13 -20.71 -30.57
C GLU A 486 -9.81 -20.01 -31.90
N ALA A 487 -10.72 -19.21 -32.46
CA ALA A 487 -10.44 -18.49 -33.72
C ALA A 487 -9.45 -17.32 -33.53
N GLN A 488 -9.44 -16.70 -32.34
CA GLN A 488 -8.53 -15.60 -32.03
C GLN A 488 -7.09 -16.06 -31.80
N ALA A 489 -6.89 -17.33 -31.40
CA ALA A 489 -5.56 -17.93 -31.26
C ALA A 489 -4.87 -18.14 -32.63
N ALA A 490 -5.63 -18.44 -33.68
CA ALA A 490 -5.10 -18.60 -35.03
C ALA A 490 -4.76 -17.25 -35.71
N LEU A 491 -5.51 -16.18 -35.41
CA LEU A 491 -5.23 -14.83 -35.94
C LEU A 491 -4.15 -14.05 -35.14
N ALA A 492 -3.98 -14.33 -33.85
CA ALA A 492 -3.04 -13.61 -32.98
C ALA A 492 -1.56 -13.85 -33.31
N GLY A 493 -1.24 -14.97 -33.98
CA GLY A 493 0.14 -15.42 -34.20
C GLY A 493 0.94 -14.63 -35.24
N LEU A 494 0.29 -14.05 -36.27
CA LEU A 494 1.00 -13.47 -37.42
C LEU A 494 0.76 -11.97 -37.65
N ALA A 495 -0.39 -11.41 -37.28
CA ALA A 495 -0.69 -9.97 -37.46
C ALA A 495 -0.38 -9.11 -36.21
N GLY A 496 -0.37 -9.73 -35.02
CA GLY A 496 -0.38 -8.99 -33.77
C GLY A 496 0.93 -8.30 -33.38
N ARG A 497 2.10 -8.63 -33.94
CA ARG A 497 3.38 -8.09 -33.46
C ARG A 497 3.76 -6.73 -34.03
N LEU A 498 3.25 -6.35 -35.21
CA LEU A 498 3.69 -5.15 -35.92
C LEU A 498 2.70 -3.97 -35.88
N GLN A 499 1.49 -4.16 -35.35
CA GLN A 499 0.44 -3.11 -35.35
C GLN A 499 0.04 -2.61 -33.94
N ARG A 500 0.50 -3.27 -32.87
CA ARG A 500 0.24 -2.89 -31.47
C ARG A 500 1.05 -1.68 -30.97
N GLU A 501 2.16 -1.34 -31.62
CA GLU A 501 2.92 -0.12 -31.30
C GLU A 501 2.12 1.17 -31.57
N ASN A 502 1.29 1.19 -32.62
CA ASN A 502 0.47 2.36 -32.97
C ASN A 502 -0.71 2.61 -32.01
N MET A 503 -1.03 1.69 -31.10
CA MET A 503 -2.16 1.84 -30.16
C MET A 503 -1.81 2.72 -28.95
N ALA A 504 -0.54 2.75 -28.53
CA ALA A 504 -0.10 3.59 -27.41
C ALA A 504 -0.22 5.10 -27.73
N ASP A 505 -0.10 5.46 -29.02
CA ASP A 505 -0.18 6.85 -29.49
C ASP A 505 -1.59 7.31 -29.85
N ARG A 506 -2.56 6.39 -29.98
CA ARG A 506 -3.95 6.71 -30.31
C ARG A 506 -4.59 7.56 -29.20
N VAL A 507 -5.26 8.64 -29.63
CA VAL A 507 -6.07 9.48 -28.75
C VAL A 507 -7.49 8.92 -28.76
N TYR A 508 -8.03 8.57 -27.59
CA TYR A 508 -9.43 8.20 -27.42
C TYR A 508 -10.26 9.41 -26.94
N ASP A 509 -11.57 9.40 -27.20
CA ASP A 509 -12.48 10.44 -26.68
C ASP A 509 -12.49 10.37 -25.14
N PRO A 510 -12.16 11.45 -24.41
CA PRO A 510 -12.21 11.48 -22.94
C PRO A 510 -13.56 11.03 -22.36
N LYS A 511 -14.67 11.15 -23.10
CA LYS A 511 -15.97 10.61 -22.68
C LYS A 511 -15.96 9.10 -22.47
N ASN A 512 -15.06 8.37 -23.11
CA ASN A 512 -14.89 6.92 -22.92
C ASN A 512 -14.32 6.58 -21.53
N LEU A 513 -13.77 7.54 -20.78
CA LEU A 513 -13.40 7.32 -19.37
C LEU A 513 -14.64 7.25 -18.49
N GLU A 514 -15.67 8.04 -18.80
CA GLU A 514 -16.94 8.06 -18.06
C GLU A 514 -17.95 7.02 -18.59
N GLY A 515 -17.92 6.73 -19.88
CA GLY A 515 -18.75 5.70 -20.52
C GLY A 515 -18.10 4.33 -20.45
N GLY A 516 -18.81 3.34 -19.89
CA GLY A 516 -18.42 1.93 -19.91
C GLY A 516 -18.15 1.32 -18.53
N VAL A 517 -17.53 0.14 -18.57
CA VAL A 517 -17.45 -0.77 -17.43
C VAL A 517 -16.43 -0.32 -16.39
N VAL A 518 -16.78 -0.32 -15.10
CA VAL A 518 -15.82 -0.18 -14.00
C VAL A 518 -16.06 -1.26 -12.94
N LEU A 519 -15.10 -1.55 -12.07
CA LEU A 519 -15.30 -2.55 -11.00
C LEU A 519 -15.91 -1.91 -9.76
N ASN A 520 -15.46 -0.71 -9.42
CA ASN A 520 -15.90 0.04 -8.25
C ASN A 520 -15.75 1.54 -8.48
N ALA A 521 -16.22 2.34 -7.52
CA ALA A 521 -15.98 3.77 -7.50
C ALA A 521 -15.76 4.29 -6.07
N ALA A 522 -14.82 5.22 -5.91
CA ALA A 522 -14.68 6.00 -4.69
C ALA A 522 -15.66 7.18 -4.71
N VAL A 523 -16.32 7.42 -3.58
CA VAL A 523 -17.19 8.56 -3.35
C VAL A 523 -16.53 9.46 -2.32
N ILE A 524 -16.32 10.72 -2.72
CA ILE A 524 -15.78 11.76 -1.84
C ILE A 524 -16.96 12.59 -1.32
N LEU A 525 -17.04 12.72 0.00
CA LEU A 525 -18.08 13.50 0.67
C LEU A 525 -17.55 14.87 1.10
N GLU A 526 -18.45 15.85 1.20
CA GLU A 526 -18.14 17.16 1.76
C GLU A 526 -18.10 17.12 3.30
N ASN A 527 -16.97 17.51 3.90
CA ASN A 527 -16.80 17.65 5.37
C ASN A 527 -17.33 16.45 6.18
N ALA A 528 -17.10 15.23 5.69
CA ALA A 528 -17.71 14.03 6.25
C ALA A 528 -17.15 13.69 7.63
N LYS A 529 -18.03 13.63 8.62
CA LYS A 529 -17.79 12.91 9.88
C LYS A 529 -18.31 11.47 9.73
N GLU A 530 -17.95 10.61 10.67
CA GLU A 530 -18.37 9.20 10.68
C GLU A 530 -19.89 9.02 10.51
N LYS A 531 -20.70 9.82 11.23
CA LYS A 531 -22.17 9.79 11.08
C LYS A 531 -22.65 10.21 9.70
N ASP A 532 -21.90 11.06 9.00
CA ASP A 532 -22.25 11.50 7.65
C ASP A 532 -21.91 10.42 6.62
N ILE A 533 -20.85 9.64 6.86
CA ILE A 533 -20.49 8.46 6.06
C ILE A 533 -21.58 7.38 6.15
N GLU A 534 -22.02 7.04 7.36
CA GLU A 534 -23.10 6.04 7.56
C GLU A 534 -24.41 6.45 6.88
N ARG A 535 -24.77 7.74 6.99
CA ARG A 535 -25.95 8.30 6.31
C ARG A 535 -25.80 8.25 4.79
N ALA A 536 -24.64 8.65 4.27
CA ALA A 536 -24.37 8.62 2.84
C ALA A 536 -24.43 7.20 2.28
N ILE A 537 -23.93 6.19 3.00
CA ILE A 537 -24.05 4.77 2.62
C ILE A 537 -25.53 4.39 2.47
N ALA A 538 -26.35 4.66 3.48
CA ALA A 538 -27.78 4.35 3.45
C ALA A 538 -28.52 5.08 2.33
N ASP A 539 -28.18 6.35 2.08
CA ASP A 539 -28.79 7.14 1.01
C ASP A 539 -28.35 6.67 -0.38
N ILE A 540 -27.07 6.31 -0.56
CA ILE A 540 -26.55 5.73 -1.80
C ILE A 540 -27.31 4.45 -2.12
N GLU A 541 -27.39 3.50 -1.19
CA GLU A 541 -28.05 2.22 -1.43
C GLU A 541 -29.54 2.42 -1.79
N ARG A 542 -30.25 3.27 -1.04
CA ARG A 542 -31.66 3.60 -1.29
C ARG A 542 -31.88 4.24 -2.67
N VAL A 543 -31.08 5.24 -3.03
CA VAL A 543 -31.21 5.94 -4.32
C VAL A 543 -30.81 5.03 -5.47
N SER A 544 -29.78 4.21 -5.30
CA SER A 544 -29.30 3.25 -6.29
C SER A 544 -30.37 2.20 -6.64
N GLN A 545 -31.06 1.67 -5.62
CA GLN A 545 -32.18 0.74 -5.81
C GLN A 545 -33.35 1.42 -6.54
N ALA A 546 -33.71 2.65 -6.15
CA ALA A 546 -34.81 3.39 -6.77
C ALA A 546 -34.57 3.73 -8.25
N GLN A 547 -33.31 3.94 -8.66
CA GLN A 547 -32.95 4.26 -10.05
C GLN A 547 -32.58 3.02 -10.89
N GLY A 548 -32.78 1.81 -10.34
CA GLY A 548 -32.53 0.55 -11.04
C GLY A 548 -31.04 0.30 -11.32
N VAL A 549 -30.17 0.72 -10.40
CA VAL A 549 -28.72 0.46 -10.42
C VAL A 549 -28.35 -0.06 -9.03
N PRO A 550 -28.57 -1.34 -8.72
CA PRO A 550 -28.38 -1.84 -7.36
C PRO A 550 -26.89 -1.86 -7.00
N LEU A 551 -26.50 -0.98 -6.07
CA LEU A 551 -25.12 -0.86 -5.57
C LEU A 551 -25.03 -1.30 -4.11
N LYS A 552 -23.88 -1.83 -3.73
CA LYS A 552 -23.45 -1.96 -2.32
C LYS A 552 -22.53 -0.77 -2.01
N ALA A 553 -22.74 -0.13 -0.87
CA ALA A 553 -21.89 0.97 -0.40
C ALA A 553 -21.22 0.58 0.93
N ILE A 554 -19.90 0.78 1.02
CA ILE A 554 -19.11 0.45 2.21
C ILE A 554 -18.23 1.62 2.64
N SER A 555 -17.99 1.76 3.94
CA SER A 555 -17.11 2.81 4.45
C SER A 555 -15.65 2.53 4.11
N TRP A 556 -14.81 3.57 4.18
CA TRP A 556 -13.37 3.43 4.06
C TRP A 556 -12.77 2.39 5.01
N GLN A 557 -13.31 2.23 6.24
CA GLN A 557 -12.81 1.22 7.18
C GLN A 557 -13.00 -0.19 6.62
N LYS A 558 -14.18 -0.48 6.08
CA LYS A 558 -14.49 -1.80 5.52
C LYS A 558 -13.74 -2.03 4.21
N ALA A 559 -13.67 -1.01 3.34
CA ALA A 559 -12.92 -1.07 2.09
C ALA A 559 -11.40 -1.25 2.30
N SER A 560 -10.86 -0.88 3.45
CA SER A 560 -9.44 -1.07 3.78
C SER A 560 -9.10 -2.49 4.24
N GLY A 561 -10.09 -3.38 4.31
CA GLY A 561 -9.91 -4.77 4.73
C GLY A 561 -9.30 -4.88 6.13
N ILE A 562 -8.25 -5.68 6.24
CA ILE A 562 -7.56 -5.97 7.52
C ILE A 562 -7.03 -4.69 8.18
N ILE A 563 -6.54 -3.73 7.38
CA ILE A 563 -5.97 -2.48 7.90
C ILE A 563 -7.05 -1.66 8.62
N GLY A 564 -8.24 -1.51 8.03
CA GLY A 564 -9.34 -0.78 8.68
C GLY A 564 -9.91 -1.51 9.91
N GLN A 565 -9.92 -2.85 9.87
CA GLN A 565 -10.38 -3.66 11.01
C GLN A 565 -9.41 -3.62 12.21
N PHE A 566 -8.12 -3.33 11.97
CA PHE A 566 -7.11 -3.25 13.03
C PHE A 566 -7.46 -2.24 14.13
N VAL A 567 -7.96 -1.05 13.77
CA VAL A 567 -8.37 -0.03 14.76
C VAL A 567 -9.55 -0.52 15.60
N THR A 568 -10.51 -1.17 14.96
CA THR A 568 -11.69 -1.71 15.64
C THR A 568 -11.28 -2.78 16.66
N LEU A 569 -10.35 -3.67 16.28
CA LEU A 569 -9.80 -4.68 17.18
C LEU A 569 -9.05 -4.03 18.35
N MET A 570 -8.20 -3.03 18.10
CA MET A 570 -7.48 -2.31 19.16
C MET A 570 -8.43 -1.58 20.11
N ARG A 571 -9.52 -1.00 19.60
CA ARG A 571 -10.59 -0.38 20.41
C ARG A 571 -11.29 -1.40 21.29
N LEU A 572 -11.62 -2.56 20.75
CA LEU A 572 -12.20 -3.67 21.51
C LEU A 572 -11.25 -4.12 22.63
N VAL A 573 -9.98 -4.37 22.32
CA VAL A 573 -8.97 -4.77 23.31
C VAL A 573 -8.82 -3.74 24.42
N LEU A 574 -8.78 -2.44 24.08
CA LEU A 574 -8.73 -1.37 25.08
C LEU A 574 -9.98 -1.38 25.97
N TYR A 575 -11.17 -1.48 25.39
CA TYR A 575 -12.41 -1.48 26.17
C TYR A 575 -12.52 -2.70 27.08
N VAL A 576 -12.06 -3.88 26.64
CA VAL A 576 -11.95 -5.07 27.49
C VAL A 576 -10.95 -4.84 28.63
N ALA A 577 -9.78 -4.27 28.36
CA ALA A 577 -8.79 -3.96 29.38
C ALA A 577 -9.33 -2.93 30.40
N VAL A 578 -10.02 -1.89 29.93
CA VAL A 578 -10.69 -0.89 30.79
C VAL A 578 -11.77 -1.56 31.64
N LEU A 579 -12.55 -2.50 31.08
CA LEU A 579 -13.55 -3.26 31.83
C LEU A 579 -12.91 -4.10 32.93
N ILE A 580 -11.79 -4.78 32.67
CA ILE A 580 -11.06 -5.56 33.68
C ILE A 580 -10.56 -4.65 34.80
N ILE A 581 -9.95 -3.52 34.45
CA ILE A 581 -9.46 -2.54 35.44
C ILE A 581 -10.63 -1.95 36.23
N PHE A 582 -11.75 -1.68 35.58
CA PHE A 582 -12.98 -1.22 36.23
C PHE A 582 -13.46 -2.24 37.26
N VAL A 583 -13.52 -3.53 36.92
CA VAL A 583 -13.95 -4.59 37.85
C VAL A 583 -12.98 -4.71 39.03
N ILE A 584 -11.66 -4.71 38.76
CA ILE A 584 -10.64 -4.77 39.80
C ILE A 584 -10.75 -3.56 40.74
N ALA A 585 -10.87 -2.35 40.18
CA ALA A 585 -11.05 -1.13 40.95
C ALA A 585 -12.33 -1.20 41.79
N LEU A 586 -13.45 -1.64 41.22
CA LEU A 586 -14.70 -1.79 41.93
C LEU A 586 -14.56 -2.70 43.15
N VAL A 587 -13.90 -3.85 43.00
CA VAL A 587 -13.67 -4.80 44.11
C VAL A 587 -12.76 -4.20 45.18
N ILE A 588 -11.64 -3.58 44.79
CA ILE A 588 -10.69 -2.99 45.75
C ILE A 588 -11.36 -1.84 46.53
N ILE A 589 -12.06 -0.95 45.83
CA ILE A 589 -12.72 0.20 46.45
C ILE A 589 -13.85 -0.27 47.37
N ASN A 590 -14.63 -1.26 46.93
CA ASN A 590 -15.68 -1.86 47.75
C ASN A 590 -15.09 -2.43 49.05
N ASN A 591 -14.07 -3.28 48.96
CA ASN A 591 -13.42 -3.86 50.12
C ASN A 591 -12.83 -2.80 51.06
N ALA A 592 -12.18 -1.78 50.50
CA ALA A 592 -11.63 -0.67 51.28
C ALA A 592 -12.74 0.12 52.02
N MET A 593 -13.87 0.36 51.35
CA MET A 593 -15.03 1.05 51.94
C MET A 593 -15.76 0.20 52.97
N VAL A 594 -15.88 -1.11 52.78
CA VAL A 594 -16.41 -2.03 53.81
C VAL A 594 -15.55 -1.94 55.06
N MET A 595 -14.23 -2.06 54.93
CA MET A 595 -13.32 -1.96 56.07
C MET A 595 -13.39 -0.58 56.74
N ALA A 596 -13.44 0.51 55.97
CA ALA A 596 -13.59 1.86 56.52
C ALA A 596 -14.94 2.06 57.24
N THR A 597 -15.99 1.37 56.79
CA THR A 597 -17.31 1.39 57.44
C THR A 597 -17.29 0.60 58.75
N LEU A 598 -16.66 -0.58 58.76
CA LEU A 598 -16.57 -1.45 59.94
C LEU A 598 -15.81 -0.78 61.09
N GLU A 599 -14.72 -0.07 60.80
CA GLU A 599 -13.96 0.69 61.80
C GLU A 599 -14.75 1.85 62.41
N ARG A 600 -15.81 2.33 61.73
CA ARG A 600 -16.66 3.45 62.17
C ARG A 600 -18.03 3.00 62.68
N VAL A 601 -18.21 1.72 62.97
CA VAL A 601 -19.49 1.16 63.45
C VAL A 601 -20.01 1.87 64.70
N GLN A 602 -19.13 2.20 65.65
CA GLN A 602 -19.49 2.94 66.88
C GLN A 602 -19.95 4.38 66.59
N GLU A 603 -19.27 5.10 65.69
CA GLU A 603 -19.65 6.45 65.27
C GLU A 603 -21.00 6.45 64.57
N ILE A 604 -21.21 5.51 63.64
CA ILE A 604 -22.47 5.33 62.91
C ILE A 604 -23.60 4.96 63.90
N GLY A 605 -23.34 4.07 64.85
CA GLY A 605 -24.27 3.68 65.90
C GLY A 605 -24.71 4.85 66.79
N THR A 606 -23.77 5.71 67.16
CA THR A 606 -24.03 6.93 67.95
C THR A 606 -24.87 7.93 67.16
N LEU A 607 -24.55 8.18 65.89
CA LEU A 607 -25.36 9.02 65.00
C LEU A 607 -26.80 8.49 64.89
N ARG A 608 -26.96 7.16 64.78
CA ARG A 608 -28.29 6.53 64.75
C ARG A 608 -29.03 6.64 66.08
N ALA A 609 -28.33 6.56 67.22
CA ALA A 609 -28.93 6.71 68.55
C ALA A 609 -29.45 8.13 68.80
N VAL A 610 -28.74 9.15 68.27
CA VAL A 610 -29.14 10.57 68.34
C VAL A 610 -30.23 10.93 67.31
N GLY A 611 -30.63 9.98 66.45
CA GLY A 611 -31.79 10.12 65.55
C GLY A 611 -31.48 10.23 64.05
N ALA A 612 -30.24 9.99 63.61
CA ALA A 612 -29.91 9.98 62.18
C ALA A 612 -30.64 8.85 61.44
N GLN A 613 -31.30 9.20 60.32
CA GLN A 613 -32.02 8.24 59.48
C GLN A 613 -31.04 7.38 58.66
N LYS A 614 -31.44 6.14 58.31
CA LYS A 614 -30.65 5.24 57.44
C LYS A 614 -30.24 5.91 56.11
N ARG A 615 -31.14 6.71 55.54
CA ARG A 615 -30.90 7.48 54.30
C ARG A 615 -29.82 8.56 54.46
N PHE A 616 -29.67 9.12 55.65
CA PHE A 616 -28.63 10.11 55.95
C PHE A 616 -27.24 9.46 55.94
N ILE A 617 -27.11 8.27 56.55
CA ILE A 617 -25.86 7.50 56.57
C ILE A 617 -25.48 7.03 55.16
N LEU A 618 -26.47 6.53 54.41
CA LEU A 618 -26.28 6.18 52.98
C LEU A 618 -25.80 7.39 52.18
N GLY A 619 -26.48 8.53 52.30
CA GLY A 619 -26.09 9.76 51.61
C GLY A 619 -24.68 10.23 51.96
N MET A 620 -24.27 10.11 53.23
CA MET A 620 -22.93 10.47 53.68
C MET A 620 -21.85 9.62 52.99
N LEU A 621 -22.01 8.29 52.98
CA LEU A 621 -21.05 7.35 52.39
C LEU A 621 -21.01 7.45 50.86
N LEU A 622 -22.17 7.66 50.21
CA LEU A 622 -22.20 7.90 48.76
C LEU A 622 -21.48 9.20 48.40
N VAL A 623 -21.71 10.29 49.16
CA VAL A 623 -20.99 11.56 48.95
C VAL A 623 -19.48 11.39 49.21
N GLU A 624 -19.07 10.56 50.16
CA GLU A 624 -17.66 10.21 50.40
C GLU A 624 -17.00 9.54 49.19
N GLY A 625 -17.66 8.53 48.61
CA GLY A 625 -17.24 7.90 47.37
C GLY A 625 -17.20 8.86 46.19
N LEU A 626 -18.24 9.69 46.03
CA LEU A 626 -18.34 10.68 44.95
C LEU A 626 -17.27 11.77 45.03
N ILE A 627 -16.96 12.29 46.22
CA ILE A 627 -15.88 13.28 46.40
C ILE A 627 -14.54 12.64 46.05
N THR A 628 -14.29 11.41 46.50
CA THR A 628 -13.05 10.69 46.19
C THR A 628 -12.93 10.47 44.67
N GLY A 629 -13.99 10.01 44.03
CA GLY A 629 -14.09 9.87 42.58
C GLY A 629 -13.86 11.16 41.82
N ALA A 630 -14.51 12.25 42.23
CA ALA A 630 -14.39 13.54 41.57
C ALA A 630 -12.97 14.11 41.68
N VAL A 631 -12.35 14.08 42.87
CA VAL A 631 -11.01 14.64 43.07
C VAL A 631 -9.96 13.82 42.33
N PHE A 632 -9.87 12.52 42.61
CA PHE A 632 -8.84 11.67 42.02
C PHE A 632 -9.10 11.36 40.55
N GLY A 633 -10.37 11.25 40.14
CA GLY A 633 -10.76 11.14 38.74
C GLY A 633 -10.35 12.36 37.94
N THR A 634 -10.65 13.56 38.43
CA THR A 634 -10.24 14.80 37.76
C THR A 634 -8.72 14.90 37.69
N LEU A 635 -8.00 14.56 38.76
CA LEU A 635 -6.53 14.50 38.73
C LEU A 635 -6.00 13.51 37.69
N GLY A 636 -6.58 12.32 37.61
CA GLY A 636 -6.20 11.31 36.62
C GLY A 636 -6.47 11.77 35.19
N VAL A 637 -7.62 12.40 34.96
CA VAL A 637 -7.98 13.00 33.67
C VAL A 637 -7.02 14.13 33.29
N LEU A 638 -6.67 15.01 34.22
CA LEU A 638 -5.72 16.10 34.00
C LEU A 638 -4.31 15.59 33.71
N LEU A 639 -3.85 14.56 34.44
CA LEU A 639 -2.55 13.93 34.18
C LEU A 639 -2.53 13.23 32.81
N GLY A 640 -3.61 12.52 32.46
CA GLY A 640 -3.74 11.87 31.16
C GLY A 640 -3.79 12.89 30.03
N ALA A 641 -4.56 13.96 30.19
CA ALA A 641 -4.63 15.07 29.25
C ALA A 641 -3.27 15.77 29.11
N GLY A 642 -2.57 16.02 30.22
CA GLY A 642 -1.23 16.61 30.21
C GLY A 642 -0.22 15.75 29.44
N LEU A 643 -0.25 14.43 29.64
CA LEU A 643 0.62 13.51 28.89
C LEU A 643 0.29 13.51 27.40
N VAL A 644 -0.98 13.36 27.03
CA VAL A 644 -1.41 13.37 25.62
C VAL A 644 -1.05 14.70 24.95
N ALA A 645 -1.26 15.83 25.62
CA ALA A 645 -0.88 17.14 25.09
C ALA A 645 0.64 17.30 24.93
N ALA A 646 1.43 16.83 25.91
CA ALA A 646 2.89 16.89 25.85
C ALA A 646 3.45 16.04 24.70
N VAL A 647 2.94 14.81 24.55
CA VAL A 647 3.32 13.91 23.45
C VAL A 647 2.79 14.45 22.12
N GLY A 648 1.59 14.99 22.10
CA GLY A 648 0.95 15.62 20.94
C GLY A 648 1.69 16.83 20.41
N TRP A 649 2.43 17.56 21.25
CA TRP A 649 3.26 18.67 20.76
C TRP A 649 4.56 18.18 20.12
N LYS A 650 5.27 17.23 20.74
CA LYS A 650 6.55 16.72 20.20
C LYS A 650 6.34 15.83 18.96
N GLY A 651 5.23 15.10 18.94
CA GLY A 651 4.96 14.02 17.99
C GLY A 651 5.79 12.78 18.29
N ILE A 652 5.21 11.60 18.04
CA ILE A 652 5.92 10.31 18.15
C ILE A 652 6.45 9.95 16.76
N PRO A 653 7.77 9.81 16.55
CA PRO A 653 8.31 9.41 15.26
C PRO A 653 7.81 8.01 14.87
N ALA A 654 7.53 7.83 13.58
CA ALA A 654 7.27 6.51 13.01
C ALA A 654 8.49 5.61 13.22
N PHE A 655 8.28 4.42 13.76
CA PHE A 655 9.35 3.45 14.04
C PHE A 655 9.67 2.57 12.83
N ASN A 656 8.77 2.52 11.84
CA ASN A 656 8.98 1.86 10.57
C ASN A 656 8.08 2.48 9.49
N ASP A 657 8.29 2.07 8.24
CA ASP A 657 7.54 2.58 7.07
C ASP A 657 6.04 2.26 7.13
N ILE A 658 5.68 1.16 7.80
CA ILE A 658 4.28 0.80 8.07
C ILE A 658 3.66 1.84 9.02
N ALA A 659 4.34 2.22 10.11
CA ALA A 659 3.84 3.19 11.07
C ALA A 659 3.62 4.57 10.44
N THR A 660 4.42 4.96 9.44
CA THR A 660 4.20 6.18 8.64
C THR A 660 2.80 6.22 8.04
N PHE A 661 2.32 5.07 7.55
CA PHE A 661 0.95 4.93 7.05
C PHE A 661 -0.10 5.13 8.14
N PHE A 662 0.05 4.43 9.26
CA PHE A 662 -0.88 4.51 10.39
C PHE A 662 -0.93 5.91 11.02
N PHE A 663 0.19 6.62 11.01
CA PHE A 663 0.34 7.95 11.59
C PHE A 663 -0.04 9.08 10.65
N SER A 664 -0.31 8.79 9.37
CA SER A 664 -0.54 9.79 8.32
C SER A 664 0.64 10.74 8.13
N GLY A 665 1.86 10.24 8.32
CA GLY A 665 3.05 11.06 8.30
C GLY A 665 4.23 10.44 9.04
N PRO A 666 5.41 11.07 8.96
CA PRO A 666 6.61 10.63 9.68
C PRO A 666 6.49 10.75 11.20
N ARG A 667 5.46 11.45 11.71
CA ARG A 667 5.19 11.60 13.14
C ARG A 667 3.69 11.48 13.43
N PHE A 668 3.38 10.82 14.54
CA PHE A 668 2.05 10.74 15.12
C PHE A 668 1.80 11.89 16.08
N PHE A 669 0.67 12.58 15.95
CA PHE A 669 0.29 13.70 16.82
C PHE A 669 -1.02 13.38 17.56
N PRO A 670 -0.94 12.73 18.74
CA PRO A 670 -2.10 12.51 19.59
C PRO A 670 -2.81 13.82 19.93
N ALA A 671 -4.14 13.85 19.79
CA ALA A 671 -4.94 15.00 20.14
C ALA A 671 -6.09 14.62 21.08
N LEU A 672 -6.40 15.53 22.00
CA LEU A 672 -7.48 15.36 22.97
C LEU A 672 -8.82 15.70 22.34
N ALA A 673 -9.76 14.77 22.48
CA ALA A 673 -11.18 15.00 22.20
C ALA A 673 -11.95 15.22 23.50
N THR A 674 -12.89 16.16 23.50
CA THR A 674 -13.74 16.44 24.66
C THR A 674 -14.55 15.21 25.08
N SER A 675 -14.95 14.36 24.13
CA SER A 675 -15.61 13.07 24.38
C SER A 675 -14.81 12.16 25.30
N ASN A 676 -13.48 12.18 25.19
CA ASN A 676 -12.60 11.26 25.91
C ASN A 676 -12.47 11.67 27.37
N LEU A 677 -12.40 12.99 27.61
CA LEU A 677 -12.40 13.55 28.97
C LEU A 677 -13.75 13.31 29.66
N VAL A 678 -14.86 13.58 28.96
CA VAL A 678 -16.21 13.36 29.50
C VAL A 678 -16.48 11.88 29.75
N GLY A 679 -16.08 11.00 28.81
CA GLY A 679 -16.21 9.55 28.94
C GLY A 679 -15.41 9.00 30.12
N ALA A 680 -14.17 9.44 30.31
CA ALA A 680 -13.36 9.04 31.46
C ALA A 680 -13.97 9.51 32.79
N LEU A 681 -14.44 10.75 32.88
CA LEU A 681 -15.13 11.26 34.06
C LEU A 681 -16.42 10.48 34.36
N ALA A 682 -17.19 10.14 33.32
CA ALA A 682 -18.39 9.33 33.45
C ALA A 682 -18.07 7.93 34.01
N ILE A 683 -17.03 7.27 33.49
CA ILE A 683 -16.58 5.97 34.00
C ILE A 683 -16.16 6.07 35.46
N VAL A 684 -15.36 7.08 35.83
CA VAL A 684 -14.94 7.28 37.24
C VAL A 684 -16.14 7.51 38.15
N PHE A 685 -17.09 8.33 37.71
CA PHE A 685 -18.31 8.58 38.47
C PHE A 685 -19.10 7.29 38.68
N LEU A 686 -19.24 6.46 37.63
CA LEU A 686 -19.90 5.15 37.72
C LEU A 686 -19.15 4.19 38.65
N VAL A 687 -17.81 4.10 38.56
CA VAL A 687 -16.99 3.28 39.49
C VAL A 687 -17.24 3.71 40.93
N SER A 688 -17.17 5.02 41.19
CA SER A 688 -17.26 5.58 42.54
C SER A 688 -18.65 5.39 43.15
N LEU A 689 -19.68 5.52 42.32
CA LEU A 689 -21.06 5.25 42.73
C LEU A 689 -21.27 3.76 42.99
N LEU A 690 -20.93 2.88 42.06
CA LEU A 690 -21.20 1.44 42.17
C LEU A 690 -20.40 0.77 43.30
N SER A 691 -19.14 1.18 43.49
CA SER A 691 -18.29 0.65 44.57
C SER A 691 -18.75 1.05 45.97
N SER A 692 -19.43 2.20 46.11
CA SER A 692 -19.90 2.70 47.41
C SER A 692 -21.30 2.20 47.80
N LEU A 693 -22.10 1.68 46.85
CA LEU A 693 -23.46 1.19 47.11
C LEU A 693 -23.53 0.04 48.12
N TYR A 694 -22.71 -1.00 47.96
CA TYR A 694 -22.74 -2.18 48.82
C TYR A 694 -22.25 -1.91 50.26
N PRO A 695 -21.09 -1.25 50.48
CA PRO A 695 -20.66 -0.85 51.81
C PRO A 695 -21.69 0.06 52.50
N ALA A 696 -22.26 1.01 51.76
CA ALA A 696 -23.27 1.92 52.32
C ALA A 696 -24.57 1.19 52.66
N TYR A 697 -24.94 0.16 51.89
CA TYR A 697 -26.04 -0.74 52.24
C TYR A 697 -25.78 -1.51 53.53
N LEU A 698 -24.56 -2.03 53.70
CA LEU A 698 -24.14 -2.74 54.92
C LEU A 698 -24.19 -1.81 56.15
N ALA A 699 -23.71 -0.57 56.00
CA ALA A 699 -23.75 0.46 57.04
C ALA A 699 -25.17 0.75 57.57
N MET A 700 -26.18 0.74 56.69
CA MET A 700 -27.58 0.96 57.08
C MET A 700 -28.16 -0.16 57.96
N ARG A 701 -27.55 -1.35 57.93
CA ARG A 701 -27.99 -2.51 58.74
C ARG A 701 -27.43 -2.52 60.15
N VAL A 702 -26.38 -1.74 60.43
CA VAL A 702 -25.77 -1.61 61.76
C VAL A 702 -26.76 -0.99 62.75
N THR A 703 -27.22 -1.73 63.75
CA THR A 703 -28.16 -1.21 64.77
C THR A 703 -27.42 -0.45 65.88
N PRO A 704 -28.04 0.56 66.53
CA PRO A 704 -27.45 1.25 67.68
C PRO A 704 -27.02 0.29 68.79
N ARG A 705 -27.83 -0.75 69.05
CA ARG A 705 -27.53 -1.79 70.04
C ARG A 705 -26.26 -2.58 69.68
N GLN A 706 -26.12 -3.03 68.44
CA GLN A 706 -24.92 -3.76 67.99
C GLN A 706 -23.66 -2.89 68.08
N ALA A 707 -23.77 -1.60 67.77
CA ALA A 707 -22.64 -0.68 67.84
C ALA A 707 -22.18 -0.40 69.29
N MET A 708 -23.11 -0.41 70.26
CA MET A 708 -22.81 -0.20 71.68
C MET A 708 -22.35 -1.48 72.42
N GLN A 709 -22.57 -2.67 71.84
CA GLN A 709 -22.16 -3.95 72.43
C GLN A 709 -20.78 -4.44 71.97
N ALA A 710 -20.13 -3.75 71.02
CA ALA A 710 -18.86 -4.18 70.43
C ALA A 710 -17.63 -3.97 71.35
N GLU A 711 -17.82 -3.84 72.66
CA GLU A 711 -16.76 -3.59 73.65
C GLU A 711 -16.73 -4.62 74.81
N GLU A 712 -17.34 -5.80 74.62
CA GLU A 712 -16.96 -7.04 75.32
C GLU A 712 -16.38 -8.01 74.30
#